data_AF-A0A315W078-F1
#
_entry.id   AF-A0A315W078-F1
#
_cell.length_a   1.000
_cell.length_b   1.000
_cell.length_c   1.000
_cell.angle_alpha   90.00
_cell.angle_beta   90.00
_cell.angle_gamma   90.00
#
_symmetry.space_group_name_H-M   'P 1'
#
loop_
_entity.id
_entity.type
_entity.pdbx_description
1 polymer ?
#
loop_
_entity_poly.entity_id
_entity_poly.type
_entity_poly.pdbx_seq_one_letter_code
_entity_poly.pdbx_strand_id
1 'polypeptide(L)'
;MPCAVFHFLLLERSLICTRVHFNRTESETFCYNKRKEFHKDPPRFQTEASPGEEEEEEVRRATFEVRENNDGGGDSDGDVMIGSPKFSLTDSDGRSLLLAPCLPDTPAAQVLERAVLESRVREVEEENRQIKLQLSQSQGAAQLADGNYGNQQWGASADTVPEDGDNTAEEKGNHTDCSRSPLVQKCEVRKSFCLVTDNGRHDDLIHVACVCAGHNASRDVVTLVKSVLFHRRNPLHFHFITDSVASRILGSLFRSWMVPSVQVSFYDAEELKSEVSWIPNKHYSGIYGLMKLTLTKALPADLAKVIVLDTDITFATDIAELWGIFKKFTDKQVIGLVENQSDWYLGNLWKNHKPWPALGRGFNTGVILLYLERLRRISWEQMWRLTAERELMSMLSTSLADQVIHWNSPKKLRVKNKHVEFFRNLYLTFLEYDGNLLRRELFGCPSQASPESVRLQAALEELDEDDQCYDFRRERLTVHRVHLYFLQYDYTPAEDDTDVTLVAQLSMDRLQMLEAICKHWEGPISLALYMSDAEAQQFLRYAQASEVLKNRKNVGYHIVYKEGQFYPVNLVRNVALRNANTPYVFLTDVDFLPMYGLYDYLRKSIVQLDVAHTKKALVVPAFETLRYRLSFPKSKAELLSMLDMGTLYTFRYQNQNLPEEQNTQLTAPPVCRYHVWPKGHAPTNYAKWRTATTPYKVEWESDFEPYVVVRRDCPEYDQRFVGFGWNKVSHIMELDAQEFDLMVLPNAFMIHMPHAPSFDISKFRSSSSYRNCLNTLKDEFHQDLSRKYGAAALKYLTAQRSM
;
A
#
# COMPACT_ATOMS: atom_id res chain seq x y z
N MET A 1 -3.73 -34.90 61.08
CA MET A 1 -4.59 -35.98 60.54
C MET A 1 -5.00 -35.61 59.11
N PRO A 2 -5.22 -36.59 58.21
CA PRO A 2 -4.33 -36.66 57.05
C PRO A 2 -4.98 -36.98 55.68
N CYS A 3 -4.11 -37.11 54.67
CA CYS A 3 -4.28 -37.84 53.39
C CYS A 3 -5.13 -37.20 52.28
N ALA A 4 -5.03 -37.59 50.99
CA ALA A 4 -3.89 -38.02 50.12
C ALA A 4 -4.46 -38.47 48.73
N VAL A 5 -3.57 -38.89 47.80
CA VAL A 5 -3.81 -39.76 46.61
C VAL A 5 -4.25 -39.09 45.28
N PHE A 6 -3.29 -38.98 44.35
CA PHE A 6 -3.23 -39.45 42.93
C PHE A 6 -4.50 -39.55 42.02
N HIS A 7 -4.46 -39.45 40.67
CA HIS A 7 -3.50 -38.92 39.64
C HIS A 7 -4.11 -39.07 38.20
N PHE A 8 -3.34 -38.70 37.15
CA PHE A 8 -3.58 -38.73 35.67
C PHE A 8 -4.30 -37.48 35.08
N LEU A 9 -3.72 -36.65 34.18
CA LEU A 9 -3.01 -36.79 32.87
C LEU A 9 -3.99 -36.68 31.67
N LEU A 10 -3.79 -35.90 30.58
CA LEU A 10 -2.71 -35.00 30.09
C LEU A 10 -3.32 -33.62 29.66
N LEU A 11 -2.66 -32.45 29.44
CA LEU A 11 -1.30 -32.04 28.96
C LEU A 11 -1.05 -32.28 27.45
N GLU A 12 -0.29 -31.53 26.64
CA GLU A 12 0.32 -30.17 26.62
C GLU A 12 0.69 -29.88 25.12
N ARG A 13 1.44 -28.90 24.56
CA ARG A 13 2.35 -27.74 24.86
C ARG A 13 2.51 -26.98 23.51
N SER A 14 2.99 -25.73 23.33
CA SER A 14 3.08 -24.49 24.14
C SER A 14 3.69 -23.36 23.27
N LEU A 15 3.84 -22.15 23.84
CA LEU A 15 4.72 -21.10 23.28
C LEU A 15 6.21 -21.53 23.25
N ILE A 16 7.01 -20.80 22.47
CA ILE A 16 8.43 -20.53 22.75
C ILE A 16 8.64 -19.01 22.74
N CYS A 17 9.24 -18.47 23.80
CA CYS A 17 9.79 -17.11 23.83
C CYS A 17 11.02 -17.09 24.76
N THR A 18 12.12 -16.48 24.33
CA THR A 18 13.44 -16.69 24.93
C THR A 18 13.66 -15.80 26.15
N ARG A 19 14.18 -16.38 27.24
CA ARG A 19 14.46 -15.67 28.50
C ARG A 19 15.96 -15.40 28.64
N VAL A 20 16.33 -14.14 28.87
CA VAL A 20 17.70 -13.75 29.27
C VAL A 20 17.75 -13.64 30.80
N HIS A 21 18.77 -14.21 31.42
CA HIS A 21 19.05 -14.04 32.84
C HIS A 21 19.84 -12.76 33.09
N PHE A 22 19.51 -12.02 34.15
CA PHE A 22 20.49 -11.34 34.99
C PHE A 22 20.03 -11.34 36.45
N ASN A 23 20.99 -11.27 37.39
CA ASN A 23 20.75 -11.50 38.81
C ASN A 23 20.15 -10.27 39.52
N ARG A 24 19.62 -10.52 40.73
CA ARG A 24 19.08 -9.52 41.64
C ARG A 24 19.81 -9.63 42.98
N THR A 25 20.28 -8.52 43.53
CA THR A 25 20.78 -8.42 44.90
C THR A 25 20.17 -7.18 45.57
N GLU A 26 19.67 -7.40 46.79
CA GLU A 26 19.75 -6.57 48.00
C GLU A 26 20.60 -5.27 47.95
N SER A 27 20.36 -4.22 48.74
CA SER A 27 19.17 -3.65 49.45
C SER A 27 19.63 -2.38 50.22
N GLU A 28 18.74 -1.76 51.02
CA GLU A 28 19.06 -0.78 52.10
C GLU A 28 19.50 0.66 51.74
N THR A 29 18.50 1.55 51.69
CA THR A 29 18.31 2.67 52.63
C THR A 29 19.52 3.36 53.30
N PHE A 30 19.68 4.68 53.11
CA PHE A 30 19.73 5.68 54.23
C PHE A 30 19.54 7.14 53.73
N CYS A 31 19.35 8.08 54.66
CA CYS A 31 18.84 9.44 54.39
C CYS A 31 19.73 10.62 54.87
N TYR A 32 19.38 11.82 54.38
CA TYR A 32 19.40 13.14 55.05
C TYR A 32 20.56 14.16 54.85
N ASN A 33 20.22 15.21 54.08
CA ASN A 33 20.40 16.66 54.38
C ASN A 33 21.80 17.32 54.62
N LYS A 34 22.13 18.34 53.79
CA LYS A 34 22.06 19.78 54.20
C LYS A 34 22.35 20.83 53.09
N ARG A 35 21.47 21.85 53.04
CA ARG A 35 21.63 23.30 52.72
C ARG A 35 22.93 23.82 52.05
N LYS A 36 22.76 24.70 51.05
CA LYS A 36 22.82 26.19 51.24
C LYS A 36 22.33 26.98 50.00
N GLU A 37 21.81 28.19 50.22
CA GLU A 37 21.41 29.16 49.18
C GLU A 37 22.55 30.14 48.83
N PHE A 38 22.43 30.85 47.69
CA PHE A 38 22.69 32.30 47.59
C PHE A 38 22.10 32.91 46.29
N HIS A 39 21.56 34.13 46.37
CA HIS A 39 21.01 34.91 45.23
C HIS A 39 22.07 35.74 44.48
N LYS A 40 21.84 36.01 43.18
CA LYS A 40 21.74 37.39 42.61
C LYS A 40 21.48 37.43 41.09
N ASP A 41 20.56 38.30 40.69
CA ASP A 41 20.26 38.74 39.31
C ASP A 41 20.90 40.13 39.01
N PRO A 42 20.69 40.76 37.84
CA PRO A 42 21.00 40.34 36.46
C PRO A 42 21.91 41.40 35.76
N PRO A 43 22.10 41.36 34.42
CA PRO A 43 21.27 42.24 33.57
C PRO A 43 20.85 41.64 32.21
N ARG A 44 19.99 42.37 31.47
CA ARG A 44 19.42 42.00 30.16
C ARG A 44 20.35 42.33 28.99
N PHE A 45 20.27 41.57 27.89
CA PHE A 45 19.95 42.11 26.55
C PHE A 45 19.29 41.03 25.67
N GLN A 46 18.86 41.40 24.46
CA GLN A 46 17.89 40.65 23.65
C GLN A 46 18.55 39.78 22.56
N THR A 47 17.94 38.61 22.31
CA THR A 47 17.94 37.93 21.01
C THR A 47 16.55 37.33 20.76
N GLU A 48 16.15 37.23 19.49
CA GLU A 48 14.85 36.70 19.07
C GLU A 48 14.90 35.17 18.97
N ALA A 49 13.83 34.48 19.40
CA ALA A 49 13.68 33.04 19.30
C ALA A 49 12.23 32.67 18.98
N SER A 50 12.04 31.60 18.20
CA SER A 50 10.72 31.17 17.71
C SER A 50 9.95 30.41 18.79
N PRO A 51 8.63 30.61 18.94
CA PRO A 51 7.80 29.81 19.83
C PRO A 51 7.52 28.44 19.20
N GLY A 52 8.06 27.37 19.80
CA GLY A 52 7.95 26.01 19.26
C GLY A 52 8.23 24.87 20.25
N GLU A 53 8.12 25.13 21.56
CA GLU A 53 8.53 24.16 22.60
C GLU A 53 7.73 24.31 23.92
N GLU A 54 6.39 24.40 23.84
CA GLU A 54 5.48 24.40 25.02
C GLU A 54 4.32 23.37 24.87
N GLU A 55 4.63 22.08 24.72
CA GLU A 55 3.61 21.00 24.88
C GLU A 55 4.13 19.69 25.53
N GLU A 56 5.33 19.65 26.13
CA GLU A 56 5.86 18.44 26.80
C GLU A 56 5.88 18.46 28.34
N GLU A 57 5.70 19.61 29.02
CA GLU A 57 5.84 19.68 30.49
C GLU A 57 4.54 19.53 31.31
N GLU A 58 3.35 19.40 30.68
CA GLU A 58 2.10 19.16 31.43
C GLU A 58 1.81 17.67 31.74
N VAL A 59 2.68 16.75 31.31
CA VAL A 59 2.50 15.28 31.49
C VAL A 59 3.01 14.77 32.85
N ARG A 60 3.52 15.64 33.74
CA ARG A 60 4.15 15.25 35.03
C ARG A 60 3.41 15.63 36.31
N ARG A 61 2.17 16.15 36.26
CA ARG A 61 1.39 16.55 37.47
C ARG A 61 -0.05 16.00 37.51
N ALA A 62 -0.22 14.68 37.44
CA ALA A 62 -1.54 14.05 37.54
C ALA A 62 -1.55 12.65 38.22
N THR A 63 -0.79 12.47 39.31
CA THR A 63 -0.84 11.23 40.12
C THR A 63 -0.59 11.48 41.60
N PHE A 64 -1.40 10.83 42.45
CA PHE A 64 -1.37 10.84 43.93
C PHE A 64 -1.56 12.20 44.62
N GLU A 65 -2.78 12.42 45.13
CA GLU A 65 -2.95 12.57 46.58
C GLU A 65 -4.10 11.66 47.04
N VAL A 66 -3.82 10.78 48.00
CA VAL A 66 -4.85 9.99 48.71
C VAL A 66 -4.87 10.52 50.14
N ARG A 67 -6.04 10.89 50.64
CA ARG A 67 -6.27 11.25 52.04
C ARG A 67 -7.43 10.44 52.59
N GLU A 68 -7.10 9.50 53.46
CA GLU A 68 -8.07 8.88 54.35
C GLU A 68 -8.50 9.91 55.42
N ASN A 69 -9.74 9.79 55.87
CA ASN A 69 -10.20 10.25 57.18
C ASN A 69 -11.34 9.31 57.58
N ASN A 70 -11.30 8.79 58.81
CA ASN A 70 -12.40 8.02 59.39
C ASN A 70 -13.50 8.97 59.87
N ASP A 71 -14.76 8.50 59.87
CA ASP A 71 -15.50 8.23 61.12
C ASP A 71 -16.94 7.74 60.87
N GLY A 72 -17.45 6.91 61.79
CA GLY A 72 -18.85 7.03 62.26
C GLY A 72 -20.02 6.31 61.56
N GLY A 73 -20.05 4.97 61.61
CA GLY A 73 -21.16 4.18 62.21
C GLY A 73 -22.61 4.14 61.64
N GLY A 74 -23.18 2.93 61.65
CA GLY A 74 -24.61 2.68 61.95
C GLY A 74 -25.51 2.10 60.82
N ASP A 75 -26.08 0.91 61.08
CA ASP A 75 -27.49 0.47 60.93
C ASP A 75 -28.39 0.95 59.73
N SER A 76 -29.33 0.15 59.20
CA SER A 76 -29.71 -1.27 59.42
C SER A 76 -30.63 -1.79 58.29
N ASP A 77 -31.22 -2.98 58.44
CA ASP A 77 -31.99 -3.74 57.43
C ASP A 77 -33.30 -3.08 56.91
N GLY A 78 -33.79 -3.54 55.75
CA GLY A 78 -35.10 -3.14 55.22
C GLY A 78 -35.51 -3.81 53.90
N ASP A 79 -36.07 -5.03 53.97
CA ASP A 79 -36.77 -5.69 52.86
C ASP A 79 -38.08 -4.97 52.46
N VAL A 80 -38.53 -5.15 51.21
CA VAL A 80 -39.91 -5.56 50.85
C VAL A 80 -40.11 -5.62 49.32
N MET A 81 -40.79 -6.67 48.84
CA MET A 81 -41.20 -6.84 47.42
C MET A 81 -42.54 -6.14 47.12
N ILE A 82 -42.91 -6.00 45.83
CA ILE A 82 -44.20 -6.45 45.24
C ILE A 82 -44.38 -5.98 43.78
N GLY A 83 -45.02 -6.84 42.95
CA GLY A 83 -46.06 -6.37 42.01
C GLY A 83 -45.68 -6.08 40.55
N SER A 84 -45.76 -7.10 39.69
CA SER A 84 -46.05 -6.89 38.26
C SER A 84 -47.56 -6.70 38.04
N PRO A 85 -47.96 -5.92 37.01
CA PRO A 85 -49.13 -6.29 36.22
C PRO A 85 -48.78 -6.43 34.73
N LYS A 86 -49.26 -7.51 34.11
CA LYS A 86 -49.35 -7.60 32.64
C LYS A 86 -50.64 -6.92 32.19
N PHE A 87 -50.58 -6.19 31.08
CA PHE A 87 -51.75 -5.95 30.23
C PHE A 87 -51.40 -6.25 28.78
N SER A 88 -52.35 -6.85 28.07
CA SER A 88 -52.25 -7.21 26.66
C SER A 88 -53.44 -6.61 25.92
N LEU A 89 -53.16 -5.85 24.86
CA LEU A 89 -54.16 -5.45 23.88
C LEU A 89 -53.61 -5.75 22.48
N THR A 90 -54.34 -6.60 21.76
CA THR A 90 -54.34 -6.66 20.30
C THR A 90 -55.53 -5.85 19.81
N ASP A 91 -55.40 -5.15 18.69
CA ASP A 91 -56.53 -4.59 17.97
C ASP A 91 -56.51 -5.07 16.51
N SER A 92 -57.69 -5.09 15.90
CA SER A 92 -57.96 -5.68 14.60
C SER A 92 -58.14 -4.61 13.53
N ASP A 93 -57.05 -4.23 12.86
CA ASP A 93 -57.11 -4.02 11.41
C ASP A 93 -55.73 -4.04 10.73
N GLY A 94 -55.68 -4.64 9.54
CA GLY A 94 -54.43 -4.92 8.84
C GLY A 94 -53.94 -3.78 7.95
N ARG A 95 -52.83 -3.13 8.37
CA ARG A 95 -52.01 -2.10 7.69
C ARG A 95 -52.39 -0.63 7.96
N SER A 96 -51.41 0.10 8.51
CA SER A 96 -50.95 1.36 7.89
C SER A 96 -49.51 1.66 8.29
N LEU A 97 -48.71 2.19 7.36
CA LEU A 97 -47.39 2.77 7.63
C LEU A 97 -47.47 4.27 7.36
N LEU A 98 -47.56 5.06 8.42
CA LEU A 98 -47.55 6.53 8.36
C LEU A 98 -46.48 7.07 9.31
N LEU A 99 -45.44 7.67 8.75
CA LEU A 99 -44.46 8.44 9.50
C LEU A 99 -45.05 9.83 9.82
N ALA A 100 -45.18 10.14 11.11
CA ALA A 100 -45.59 11.46 11.58
C ALA A 100 -44.39 12.44 11.61
N PRO A 101 -44.62 13.76 11.43
CA PRO A 101 -43.54 14.74 11.34
C PRO A 101 -43.05 15.25 12.70
N CYS A 102 -41.78 15.68 12.75
CA CYS A 102 -41.18 16.62 13.72
C CYS A 102 -41.64 16.48 15.19
N LEU A 103 -41.12 15.47 15.90
CA LEU A 103 -41.22 15.41 17.36
C LEU A 103 -40.36 16.48 18.04
N PRO A 104 -40.81 17.05 19.18
CA PRO A 104 -39.98 17.89 20.03
C PRO A 104 -38.97 17.05 20.83
N ASP A 105 -37.85 17.68 21.20
CA ASP A 105 -36.74 17.05 21.90
C ASP A 105 -37.18 16.53 23.28
N THR A 106 -37.27 15.20 23.40
CA THR A 106 -37.84 14.50 24.55
C THR A 106 -37.10 13.18 24.80
N PRO A 107 -36.93 12.74 26.06
CA PRO A 107 -36.18 11.52 26.36
C PRO A 107 -36.71 10.26 25.65
N ALA A 108 -38.03 10.19 25.39
CA ALA A 108 -38.64 9.09 24.65
C ALA A 108 -38.22 9.05 23.17
N ALA A 109 -38.07 10.21 22.52
CA ALA A 109 -37.59 10.29 21.14
C ALA A 109 -36.12 9.84 21.04
N GLN A 110 -35.27 10.28 21.97
CA GLN A 110 -33.85 9.89 22.03
C GLN A 110 -33.67 8.38 22.31
N VAL A 111 -34.54 7.77 23.12
CA VAL A 111 -34.57 6.30 23.32
C VAL A 111 -35.02 5.56 22.05
N LEU A 112 -36.03 6.07 21.34
CA LEU A 112 -36.51 5.50 20.07
C LEU A 112 -35.42 5.57 18.98
N GLU A 113 -34.76 6.71 18.84
CA GLU A 113 -33.67 6.91 17.88
C GLU A 113 -32.47 5.97 18.18
N ARG A 114 -32.12 5.82 19.46
CA ARG A 114 -31.11 4.85 19.90
C ARG A 114 -31.51 3.40 19.59
N ALA A 115 -32.79 3.04 19.73
CA ALA A 115 -33.30 1.71 19.39
C ALA A 115 -33.29 1.46 17.86
N VAL A 116 -33.62 2.47 17.06
CA VAL A 116 -33.51 2.42 15.59
C VAL A 116 -32.04 2.24 15.16
N LEU A 117 -31.11 2.99 15.77
CA LEU A 117 -29.68 2.83 15.52
C LEU A 117 -29.18 1.43 15.94
N GLU A 118 -29.64 0.90 17.06
CA GLU A 118 -29.35 -0.48 17.52
C GLU A 118 -29.98 -1.56 16.63
N SER A 119 -31.04 -1.25 15.89
CA SER A 119 -31.59 -2.14 14.86
C SER A 119 -30.76 -2.09 13.58
N ARG A 120 -30.47 -0.89 13.07
CA ARG A 120 -29.67 -0.67 11.85
C ARG A 120 -28.25 -1.25 12.00
N VAL A 121 -27.63 -1.12 13.18
CA VAL A 121 -26.32 -1.75 13.43
C VAL A 121 -26.41 -3.28 13.40
N ARG A 122 -27.45 -3.90 13.95
CA ARG A 122 -27.64 -5.37 13.89
C ARG A 122 -27.93 -5.90 12.49
N GLU A 123 -28.64 -5.12 11.68
CA GLU A 123 -28.88 -5.39 10.26
C GLU A 123 -27.55 -5.41 9.48
N VAL A 124 -26.77 -4.34 9.61
CA VAL A 124 -25.46 -4.21 8.92
C VAL A 124 -24.38 -5.13 9.54
N GLU A 125 -24.53 -5.58 10.79
CA GLU A 125 -23.74 -6.67 11.39
C GLU A 125 -24.00 -8.02 10.72
N GLU A 126 -25.25 -8.30 10.30
CA GLU A 126 -25.57 -9.50 9.53
C GLU A 126 -25.10 -9.37 8.07
N GLU A 127 -25.35 -8.23 7.41
CA GLU A 127 -24.81 -7.99 6.07
C GLU A 127 -23.27 -8.13 6.04
N ASN A 128 -22.56 -7.65 7.06
CA ASN A 128 -21.11 -7.85 7.16
C ASN A 128 -20.67 -9.28 7.49
N ARG A 129 -21.52 -10.12 8.11
CA ARG A 129 -21.27 -11.57 8.16
C ARG A 129 -21.39 -12.17 6.76
N GLN A 130 -22.41 -11.80 5.99
CA GLN A 130 -22.59 -12.26 4.61
C GLN A 130 -21.48 -11.77 3.68
N ILE A 131 -21.02 -10.52 3.81
CA ILE A 131 -19.89 -9.97 3.04
C ILE A 131 -18.59 -10.71 3.34
N LYS A 132 -18.33 -11.08 4.60
CA LYS A 132 -17.16 -11.90 4.96
C LYS A 132 -17.23 -13.32 4.40
N LEU A 133 -18.43 -13.91 4.31
CA LEU A 133 -18.65 -15.20 3.66
C LEU A 133 -18.50 -15.13 2.13
N GLN A 134 -18.99 -14.06 1.50
CA GLN A 134 -18.78 -13.81 0.07
C GLN A 134 -17.30 -13.55 -0.25
N LEU A 135 -16.59 -12.84 0.63
CA LEU A 135 -15.15 -12.61 0.54
C LEU A 135 -14.36 -13.91 0.61
N SER A 136 -14.58 -14.74 1.64
CA SER A 136 -13.88 -16.02 1.76
C SER A 136 -14.22 -16.98 0.61
N GLN A 137 -15.45 -16.91 0.07
CA GLN A 137 -15.83 -17.64 -1.15
C GLN A 137 -15.12 -17.10 -2.41
N SER A 138 -14.96 -15.78 -2.56
CA SER A 138 -14.21 -15.21 -3.70
C SER A 138 -12.72 -15.53 -3.65
N GLN A 139 -12.12 -15.50 -2.45
CA GLN A 139 -10.72 -15.89 -2.21
C GLN A 139 -10.52 -17.41 -2.40
N GLY A 140 -11.46 -18.23 -1.94
CA GLY A 140 -11.46 -19.68 -2.17
C GLY A 140 -11.68 -20.06 -3.63
N ALA A 141 -12.56 -19.37 -4.36
CA ALA A 141 -12.79 -19.60 -5.79
C ALA A 141 -11.55 -19.28 -6.64
N ALA A 142 -10.73 -18.30 -6.25
CA ALA A 142 -9.44 -18.03 -6.87
C ALA A 142 -8.37 -19.09 -6.57
N GLN A 143 -8.56 -19.93 -5.54
CA GLN A 143 -7.66 -21.04 -5.19
C GLN A 143 -8.17 -22.41 -5.68
N LEU A 144 -9.47 -22.58 -5.91
CA LEU A 144 -10.09 -23.85 -6.34
C LEU A 144 -9.94 -24.16 -7.84
N ALA A 145 -9.22 -23.32 -8.59
CA ALA A 145 -8.70 -23.64 -9.91
C ALA A 145 -7.29 -24.28 -9.85
N ASP A 146 -6.67 -24.36 -8.67
CA ASP A 146 -5.31 -24.85 -8.47
C ASP A 146 -5.29 -26.18 -7.69
N GLY A 147 -4.25 -26.99 -7.90
CA GLY A 147 -4.22 -28.39 -7.46
C GLY A 147 -4.09 -28.58 -5.95
N ASN A 148 -5.09 -29.19 -5.31
CA ASN A 148 -5.09 -29.48 -3.88
C ASN A 148 -4.03 -30.52 -3.45
N TYR A 149 -2.92 -30.04 -2.87
CA TYR A 149 -2.06 -30.83 -1.97
C TYR A 149 -1.85 -30.07 -0.66
N GLY A 150 -2.56 -30.51 0.39
CA GLY A 150 -2.60 -29.84 1.68
C GLY A 150 -1.39 -30.10 2.60
N ASN A 151 -1.20 -29.22 3.58
CA ASN A 151 -0.23 -29.37 4.66
C ASN A 151 -0.44 -30.68 5.45
N GLN A 152 0.64 -31.46 5.62
CA GLN A 152 0.85 -32.29 6.81
C GLN A 152 2.26 -32.02 7.37
N GLN A 153 2.39 -31.97 8.69
CA GLN A 153 3.55 -31.40 9.36
C GLN A 153 4.30 -32.43 10.21
N TRP A 154 5.48 -32.82 9.71
CA TRP A 154 6.66 -33.28 10.46
C TRP A 154 6.51 -34.45 11.45
N GLY A 155 7.15 -35.57 11.11
CA GLY A 155 7.61 -36.59 12.05
C GLY A 155 8.94 -37.18 11.55
N ALA A 156 9.92 -37.40 12.43
CA ALA A 156 11.26 -37.84 12.04
C ALA A 156 11.54 -39.27 12.51
N SER A 157 12.12 -40.09 11.63
CA SER A 157 12.92 -41.28 11.97
C SER A 157 13.91 -41.57 10.83
N ALA A 158 14.94 -42.36 11.12
CA ALA A 158 15.96 -42.81 10.17
C ALA A 158 15.69 -44.22 9.63
N ASP A 159 16.51 -44.63 8.65
CA ASP A 159 16.73 -45.99 8.13
C ASP A 159 15.51 -46.63 7.40
N THR A 160 15.59 -47.27 6.22
CA THR A 160 16.65 -48.11 5.63
C THR A 160 16.72 -48.08 4.08
N VAL A 161 17.78 -48.73 3.56
CA VAL A 161 18.10 -49.25 2.20
C VAL A 161 16.90 -49.65 1.28
N PRO A 162 17.01 -49.49 -0.07
CA PRO A 162 15.94 -49.81 -1.05
C PRO A 162 16.00 -51.24 -1.65
N GLU A 163 14.92 -51.64 -2.34
CA GLU A 163 14.89 -52.75 -3.32
C GLU A 163 14.02 -52.42 -4.54
N ASP A 164 14.21 -53.17 -5.63
CA ASP A 164 13.61 -52.97 -6.96
C ASP A 164 12.16 -53.46 -7.11
N GLY A 165 11.50 -53.11 -8.22
CA GLY A 165 10.12 -53.55 -8.50
C GLY A 165 9.52 -53.07 -9.82
N ASP A 166 10.06 -53.52 -10.96
CA ASP A 166 9.35 -53.44 -12.25
C ASP A 166 8.13 -54.37 -12.25
N ASN A 167 6.99 -53.96 -12.81
CA ASN A 167 6.13 -54.81 -13.65
C ASN A 167 4.90 -54.09 -14.24
N THR A 168 4.57 -54.57 -15.44
CA THR A 168 3.49 -54.19 -16.35
C THR A 168 2.04 -54.36 -15.84
N ALA A 169 1.20 -53.42 -16.28
CA ALA A 169 -0.21 -53.53 -16.70
C ALA A 169 -1.07 -54.79 -16.37
N GLU A 170 -2.30 -54.55 -15.90
CA GLU A 170 -3.49 -55.27 -16.38
C GLU A 170 -4.77 -54.41 -16.27
N GLU A 171 -5.67 -54.49 -17.26
CA GLU A 171 -6.99 -53.84 -17.19
C GLU A 171 -8.01 -54.70 -16.44
N LYS A 172 -8.78 -54.09 -15.52
CA LYS A 172 -10.12 -54.58 -15.11
C LYS A 172 -10.99 -53.41 -14.68
N GLY A 173 -11.93 -53.03 -15.55
CA GLY A 173 -12.90 -51.99 -15.24
C GLY A 173 -13.97 -52.46 -14.25
N ASN A 174 -14.45 -51.55 -13.42
CA ASN A 174 -15.72 -51.66 -12.72
C ASN A 174 -16.51 -50.37 -12.96
N HIS A 175 -17.61 -50.45 -13.70
CA HIS A 175 -18.53 -49.33 -13.88
C HIS A 175 -19.24 -49.04 -12.55
N THR A 176 -19.03 -47.86 -11.99
CA THR A 176 -20.05 -47.19 -11.18
C THR A 176 -20.69 -46.09 -12.03
N ASP A 177 -22.00 -46.19 -12.21
CA ASP A 177 -22.75 -45.38 -13.17
C ASP A 177 -22.96 -43.96 -12.63
N CYS A 178 -22.04 -43.05 -12.96
CA CYS A 178 -22.10 -41.66 -12.53
C CYS A 178 -23.12 -40.90 -13.39
N SER A 179 -24.37 -40.93 -12.94
CA SER A 179 -25.50 -40.31 -13.62
C SER A 179 -25.23 -38.83 -13.91
N ARG A 180 -25.51 -38.41 -15.16
CA ARG A 180 -25.33 -37.02 -15.59
C ARG A 180 -26.10 -36.10 -14.65
N SER A 181 -25.38 -35.30 -13.88
CA SER A 181 -25.97 -34.21 -13.10
C SER A 181 -26.70 -33.26 -14.05
N PRO A 182 -27.83 -32.66 -13.63
CA PRO A 182 -28.49 -31.64 -14.44
C PRO A 182 -27.51 -30.52 -14.76
N LEU A 183 -27.61 -29.97 -15.98
CA LEU A 183 -26.96 -28.71 -16.32
C LEU A 183 -27.37 -27.67 -15.26
N VAL A 184 -26.42 -27.32 -14.38
CA VAL A 184 -26.63 -26.29 -13.37
C VAL A 184 -26.99 -25.02 -14.13
N GLN A 185 -28.24 -24.57 -14.01
CA GLN A 185 -28.67 -23.32 -14.61
C GLN A 185 -27.70 -22.24 -14.15
N LYS A 186 -27.07 -21.54 -15.10
CA LYS A 186 -26.35 -20.30 -14.80
C LYS A 186 -27.29 -19.44 -13.96
N CYS A 187 -26.83 -19.00 -12.81
CA CYS A 187 -27.54 -17.98 -12.03
C CYS A 187 -27.62 -16.71 -12.88
N GLU A 188 -28.71 -16.56 -13.62
CA GLU A 188 -29.05 -15.32 -14.31
C GLU A 188 -29.35 -14.27 -13.25
N VAL A 189 -28.30 -13.59 -12.79
CA VAL A 189 -28.39 -12.30 -12.13
C VAL A 189 -29.26 -11.43 -13.04
N ARG A 190 -30.47 -11.12 -12.58
CA ARG A 190 -31.54 -10.55 -13.40
C ARG A 190 -31.02 -9.40 -14.26
N LYS A 191 -31.03 -9.57 -15.59
CA LYS A 191 -30.70 -8.55 -16.62
C LYS A 191 -31.72 -7.39 -16.68
N SER A 192 -32.35 -7.05 -15.55
CA SER A 192 -33.59 -6.27 -15.47
C SER A 192 -33.39 -4.84 -14.93
N PHE A 193 -32.15 -4.43 -14.65
CA PHE A 193 -31.80 -3.06 -14.24
C PHE A 193 -31.17 -2.20 -15.35
N CYS A 194 -31.19 -2.69 -16.59
CA CYS A 194 -30.85 -1.92 -17.79
C CYS A 194 -32.10 -1.73 -18.67
N LEU A 195 -33.14 -1.07 -18.12
CA LEU A 195 -34.18 -0.47 -18.94
C LEU A 195 -33.59 0.77 -19.63
N VAL A 196 -32.94 0.54 -20.77
CA VAL A 196 -32.57 1.62 -21.70
C VAL A 196 -33.86 2.19 -22.28
N THR A 197 -34.45 3.15 -21.58
CA THR A 197 -35.47 4.03 -22.18
C THR A 197 -34.78 4.91 -23.20
N ASP A 198 -35.34 4.99 -24.40
CA ASP A 198 -34.73 5.57 -25.61
C ASP A 198 -34.67 7.13 -25.60
N ASN A 199 -34.32 7.69 -24.45
CA ASN A 199 -34.14 9.11 -24.15
C ASN A 199 -33.15 9.21 -22.97
N GLY A 200 -31.92 9.68 -23.23
CA GLY A 200 -30.84 9.70 -22.25
C GLY A 200 -31.14 10.57 -21.02
N ARG A 201 -31.39 9.95 -19.87
CA ARG A 201 -31.53 10.64 -18.57
C ARG A 201 -30.23 10.59 -17.78
N HIS A 202 -29.69 11.76 -17.47
CA HIS A 202 -28.53 11.94 -16.57
C HIS A 202 -28.78 11.51 -15.11
N ASP A 203 -29.99 11.11 -14.73
CA ASP A 203 -30.37 10.91 -13.32
C ASP A 203 -29.74 9.66 -12.64
N ASP A 204 -29.31 8.69 -13.45
CA ASP A 204 -28.75 7.40 -12.98
C ASP A 204 -27.23 7.44 -12.75
N LEU A 205 -26.53 8.50 -13.17
CA LEU A 205 -25.11 8.73 -12.85
C LEU A 205 -24.99 9.42 -11.50
N ILE A 206 -24.28 8.80 -10.55
CA ILE A 206 -24.07 9.37 -9.21
C ILE A 206 -22.75 10.15 -9.20
N HIS A 207 -22.85 11.47 -8.96
CA HIS A 207 -21.67 12.33 -8.82
C HIS A 207 -21.26 12.46 -7.36
N VAL A 208 -19.98 12.20 -7.10
CA VAL A 208 -19.35 12.21 -5.77
C VAL A 208 -18.16 13.16 -5.79
N ALA A 209 -18.07 14.10 -4.85
CA ALA A 209 -16.95 15.02 -4.71
C ALA A 209 -16.18 14.77 -3.41
N CYS A 210 -14.85 14.79 -3.49
CA CYS A 210 -13.96 14.64 -2.35
C CYS A 210 -12.84 15.68 -2.42
N VAL A 211 -12.41 16.22 -1.27
CA VAL A 211 -11.14 16.96 -1.18
C VAL A 211 -10.07 15.99 -0.71
N CYS A 212 -8.98 15.85 -1.47
CA CYS A 212 -7.94 14.87 -1.18
C CYS A 212 -6.56 15.45 -1.53
N ALA A 213 -5.76 15.78 -0.51
CA ALA A 213 -4.43 16.36 -0.70
C ALA A 213 -3.35 15.55 0.03
N GLY A 214 -2.20 15.41 -0.63
CA GLY A 214 -1.02 14.73 -0.12
C GLY A 214 -1.14 13.22 0.03
N HIS A 215 -0.01 12.61 0.40
CA HIS A 215 0.21 11.17 0.47
C HIS A 215 -0.78 10.41 1.37
N ASN A 216 -1.14 10.98 2.53
CA ASN A 216 -2.01 10.30 3.50
C ASN A 216 -3.46 10.24 3.04
N ALA A 217 -4.07 11.36 2.62
CA ALA A 217 -5.44 11.35 2.12
C ALA A 217 -5.58 10.47 0.87
N SER A 218 -4.56 10.48 -0.01
CA SER A 218 -4.52 9.67 -1.23
C SER A 218 -4.55 8.15 -0.96
N ARG A 219 -4.03 7.72 0.19
CA ARG A 219 -4.09 6.33 0.66
C ARG A 219 -5.40 6.03 1.39
N ASP A 220 -5.82 6.92 2.29
CA ASP A 220 -7.02 6.72 3.11
C ASP A 220 -8.28 6.62 2.22
N VAL A 221 -8.39 7.47 1.20
CA VAL A 221 -9.51 7.52 0.24
C VAL A 221 -9.69 6.23 -0.57
N VAL A 222 -8.66 5.39 -0.69
CA VAL A 222 -8.78 4.08 -1.35
C VAL A 222 -9.78 3.19 -0.60
N THR A 223 -9.84 3.30 0.73
CA THR A 223 -10.78 2.53 1.57
C THR A 223 -12.22 3.00 1.36
N LEU A 224 -12.43 4.31 1.31
CA LEU A 224 -13.72 4.91 0.92
C LEU A 224 -14.15 4.38 -0.45
N VAL A 225 -13.30 4.54 -1.46
CA VAL A 225 -13.59 4.15 -2.84
C VAL A 225 -13.91 2.66 -2.93
N LYS A 226 -13.11 1.76 -2.33
CA LYS A 226 -13.42 0.32 -2.27
C LYS A 226 -14.81 0.04 -1.70
N SER A 227 -15.16 0.66 -0.56
CA SER A 227 -16.46 0.43 0.08
C SER A 227 -17.64 0.92 -0.78
N VAL A 228 -17.54 2.11 -1.38
CA VAL A 228 -18.55 2.62 -2.32
C VAL A 228 -18.65 1.72 -3.56
N LEU A 229 -17.52 1.31 -4.13
CA LEU A 229 -17.47 0.48 -5.33
C LEU A 229 -17.97 -0.95 -5.12
N PHE A 230 -17.88 -1.49 -3.90
CA PHE A 230 -18.40 -2.81 -3.54
C PHE A 230 -19.93 -2.83 -3.46
N HIS A 231 -20.55 -1.78 -2.92
CA HIS A 231 -22.01 -1.69 -2.79
C HIS A 231 -22.73 -1.08 -4.01
N ARG A 232 -21.98 -0.51 -4.97
CA ARG A 232 -22.57 0.28 -6.10
C ARG A 232 -23.57 -0.51 -6.94
N ARG A 233 -24.71 0.09 -7.24
CA ARG A 233 -25.65 -0.37 -8.29
C ARG A 233 -25.82 0.60 -9.47
N ASN A 234 -25.07 1.70 -9.44
CA ASN A 234 -25.08 2.76 -10.45
C ASN A 234 -23.67 3.07 -10.98
N PRO A 235 -23.54 3.64 -12.20
CA PRO A 235 -22.34 4.33 -12.63
C PRO A 235 -21.98 5.48 -11.68
N LEU A 236 -20.68 5.74 -11.54
CA LEU A 236 -20.14 6.76 -10.61
C LEU A 236 -19.21 7.73 -11.33
N HIS A 237 -19.25 9.00 -10.94
CA HIS A 237 -18.27 10.00 -11.35
C HIS A 237 -17.68 10.67 -10.10
N PHE A 238 -16.41 10.39 -9.83
CA PHE A 238 -15.67 11.02 -8.74
C PHE A 238 -15.01 12.32 -9.19
N HIS A 239 -15.21 13.37 -8.41
CA HIS A 239 -14.64 14.70 -8.59
C HIS A 239 -13.68 14.98 -7.43
N PHE A 240 -12.37 14.92 -7.67
CA PHE A 240 -11.37 15.16 -6.63
C PHE A 240 -10.78 16.57 -6.75
N ILE A 241 -10.93 17.40 -5.72
CA ILE A 241 -10.07 18.57 -5.53
C ILE A 241 -8.76 18.05 -4.93
N THR A 242 -7.63 18.29 -5.62
CA THR A 242 -6.34 17.66 -5.33
C THR A 242 -5.18 18.63 -5.42
N ASP A 243 -4.17 18.45 -4.57
CA ASP A 243 -2.82 18.95 -4.84
C ASP A 243 -2.14 18.10 -5.94
N SER A 244 -1.01 18.58 -6.46
CA SER A 244 -0.25 17.88 -7.50
C SER A 244 0.20 16.47 -7.09
N VAL A 245 0.43 16.25 -5.79
CA VAL A 245 0.75 14.94 -5.19
C VAL A 245 -0.43 13.98 -5.32
N ALA A 246 -1.60 14.34 -4.80
CA ALA A 246 -2.78 13.48 -4.85
C ALA A 246 -3.27 13.27 -6.29
N SER A 247 -3.18 14.29 -7.14
CA SER A 247 -3.47 14.18 -8.58
C SER A 247 -2.59 13.12 -9.27
N ARG A 248 -1.27 13.13 -9.03
CA ARG A 248 -0.33 12.12 -9.56
C ARG A 248 -0.62 10.72 -9.02
N ILE A 249 -0.90 10.59 -7.71
CA ILE A 249 -1.16 9.30 -7.07
C ILE A 249 -2.50 8.70 -7.54
N LEU A 250 -3.60 9.44 -7.39
CA LEU A 250 -4.94 8.98 -7.74
C LEU A 250 -5.11 8.84 -9.27
N GLY A 251 -4.51 9.71 -10.07
CA GLY A 251 -4.49 9.58 -11.53
C GLY A 251 -3.75 8.33 -12.00
N SER A 252 -2.66 7.94 -11.33
CA SER A 252 -2.01 6.63 -11.56
C SER A 252 -2.90 5.48 -11.10
N LEU A 253 -3.49 5.58 -9.91
CA LEU A 253 -4.31 4.54 -9.31
C LEU A 253 -5.54 4.24 -10.17
N PHE A 254 -6.37 5.22 -10.49
CA PHE A 254 -7.62 4.99 -11.22
C PHE A 254 -7.41 4.51 -12.66
N ARG A 255 -6.41 5.03 -13.39
CA ARG A 255 -6.05 4.49 -14.72
C ARG A 255 -5.64 3.03 -14.63
N SER A 256 -4.69 2.70 -13.76
CA SER A 256 -4.24 1.31 -13.59
C SER A 256 -5.29 0.39 -12.95
N TRP A 257 -6.29 0.93 -12.24
CA TRP A 257 -7.38 0.14 -11.68
C TRP A 257 -8.42 -0.27 -12.74
N MET A 258 -8.67 0.57 -13.75
CA MET A 258 -9.61 0.29 -14.86
C MET A 258 -11.01 -0.19 -14.40
N VAL A 259 -11.60 0.46 -13.40
CA VAL A 259 -12.91 0.06 -12.84
C VAL A 259 -14.05 0.37 -13.83
N PRO A 260 -14.85 -0.60 -14.29
CA PRO A 260 -15.93 -0.34 -15.25
C PRO A 260 -17.03 0.58 -14.71
N SER A 261 -17.54 1.44 -15.59
CA SER A 261 -18.58 2.45 -15.28
C SER A 261 -18.20 3.42 -14.15
N VAL A 262 -16.91 3.73 -13.99
CA VAL A 262 -16.41 4.76 -13.08
C VAL A 262 -15.62 5.81 -13.86
N GLN A 263 -16.05 7.06 -13.74
CA GLN A 263 -15.35 8.24 -14.28
C GLN A 263 -14.66 9.01 -13.16
N VAL A 264 -13.56 9.70 -13.46
CA VAL A 264 -12.81 10.50 -12.50
C VAL A 264 -12.37 11.82 -13.14
N SER A 265 -12.55 12.92 -12.42
CA SER A 265 -12.07 14.26 -12.79
C SER A 265 -11.30 14.87 -11.62
N PHE A 266 -10.19 15.55 -11.94
CA PHE A 266 -9.30 16.20 -11.00
C PHE A 266 -9.36 17.72 -11.18
N TYR A 267 -9.37 18.45 -10.07
CA TYR A 267 -9.45 19.91 -10.02
C TYR A 267 -8.30 20.41 -9.12
N ASP A 268 -7.54 21.40 -9.57
CA ASP A 268 -6.35 21.84 -8.83
C ASP A 268 -6.73 22.63 -7.57
N ALA A 269 -6.21 22.19 -6.42
CA ALA A 269 -6.38 22.84 -5.14
C ALA A 269 -5.70 24.22 -5.09
N GLU A 270 -4.63 24.47 -5.85
CA GLU A 270 -3.91 25.75 -5.86
C GLU A 270 -4.72 26.85 -6.58
N GLU A 271 -5.48 26.54 -7.62
CA GLU A 271 -6.39 27.49 -8.30
C GLU A 271 -7.50 28.02 -7.37
N LEU A 272 -7.91 27.20 -6.40
CA LEU A 272 -8.99 27.48 -5.45
C LEU A 272 -8.50 28.07 -4.12
N LYS A 273 -7.18 28.09 -3.91
CA LYS A 273 -6.51 28.39 -2.63
C LYS A 273 -6.78 29.81 -2.15
N SER A 274 -6.71 30.78 -3.06
CA SER A 274 -6.93 32.21 -2.79
C SER A 274 -8.32 32.52 -2.25
N GLU A 275 -9.33 31.70 -2.58
CA GLU A 275 -10.71 31.90 -2.13
C GLU A 275 -10.92 31.58 -0.64
N VAL A 276 -10.00 30.82 -0.02
CA VAL A 276 -10.12 30.38 1.38
C VAL A 276 -8.88 30.66 2.23
N SER A 277 -7.73 30.96 1.65
CA SER A 277 -6.47 31.20 2.38
C SER A 277 -6.48 32.44 3.29
N TRP A 278 -7.43 33.34 3.11
CA TRP A 278 -7.63 34.52 3.97
C TRP A 278 -8.38 34.18 5.27
N ILE A 279 -8.95 32.98 5.40
CA ILE A 279 -9.62 32.49 6.61
C ILE A 279 -8.56 31.86 7.52
N PRO A 280 -8.21 32.45 8.69
CA PRO A 280 -7.24 31.84 9.59
C PRO A 280 -7.84 30.57 10.21
N ASN A 281 -7.20 29.42 10.02
CA ASN A 281 -7.69 28.13 10.50
C ASN A 281 -6.69 27.47 11.45
N LYS A 282 -7.19 26.88 12.54
CA LYS A 282 -6.43 26.09 13.53
C LYS A 282 -6.70 24.59 13.43
N HIS A 283 -7.58 24.16 12.53
CA HIS A 283 -7.95 22.77 12.35
C HIS A 283 -6.85 21.95 11.65
N TYR A 284 -6.71 20.66 12.01
CA TYR A 284 -5.65 19.79 11.48
C TYR A 284 -5.79 19.50 9.98
N SER A 285 -7.00 19.62 9.41
CA SER A 285 -7.23 19.58 7.95
C SER A 285 -6.64 20.79 7.20
N GLY A 286 -6.17 21.82 7.92
CA GLY A 286 -5.58 23.04 7.36
C GLY A 286 -6.51 23.74 6.37
N ILE A 287 -5.94 24.23 5.27
CA ILE A 287 -6.68 24.90 4.21
C ILE A 287 -7.62 23.95 3.43
N TYR A 288 -7.28 22.65 3.34
CA TYR A 288 -8.03 21.69 2.55
C TYR A 288 -9.44 21.41 3.10
N GLY A 289 -9.62 21.45 4.43
CA GLY A 289 -10.96 21.37 5.04
C GLY A 289 -11.90 22.49 4.59
N LEU A 290 -11.36 23.68 4.30
CA LEU A 290 -12.12 24.84 3.82
C LEU A 290 -12.47 24.75 2.33
N MET A 291 -11.76 23.97 1.52
CA MET A 291 -12.03 23.85 0.07
C MET A 291 -13.41 23.24 -0.26
N LYS A 292 -14.09 22.65 0.72
CA LYS A 292 -15.53 22.30 0.61
C LYS A 292 -16.40 23.52 0.27
N LEU A 293 -15.98 24.73 0.65
CA LEU A 293 -16.68 25.99 0.36
C LEU A 293 -16.60 26.43 -1.11
N THR A 294 -15.57 26.00 -1.85
CA THR A 294 -15.32 26.41 -3.24
C THR A 294 -15.96 25.48 -4.27
N LEU A 295 -16.59 24.37 -3.85
CA LEU A 295 -17.18 23.36 -4.73
C LEU A 295 -18.18 23.91 -5.76
N THR A 296 -18.91 24.98 -5.45
CA THR A 296 -19.84 25.63 -6.41
C THR A 296 -19.12 26.29 -7.59
N LYS A 297 -17.85 26.68 -7.41
CA LYS A 297 -16.96 27.31 -8.39
C LYS A 297 -16.03 26.28 -9.06
N ALA A 298 -15.55 25.30 -8.30
CA ALA A 298 -14.63 24.26 -8.79
C ALA A 298 -15.31 23.24 -9.72
N LEU A 299 -16.54 22.81 -9.40
CA LEU A 299 -17.24 21.77 -10.15
C LEU A 299 -17.94 22.35 -11.40
N PRO A 300 -18.19 21.53 -12.45
CA PRO A 300 -18.77 21.99 -13.71
C PRO A 300 -20.08 22.78 -13.56
N ALA A 301 -20.26 23.82 -14.38
CA ALA A 301 -21.35 24.78 -14.25
C ALA A 301 -22.76 24.17 -14.50
N ASP A 302 -22.81 23.12 -15.32
CA ASP A 302 -23.94 22.28 -15.67
C ASP A 302 -24.24 21.18 -14.63
N LEU A 303 -23.27 20.79 -13.80
CA LEU A 303 -23.48 19.80 -12.75
C LEU A 303 -24.46 20.34 -11.69
N ALA A 304 -25.67 19.78 -11.65
CA ALA A 304 -26.75 20.31 -10.84
C ALA A 304 -26.73 19.90 -9.35
N LYS A 305 -26.23 18.69 -9.04
CA LYS A 305 -26.24 18.08 -7.69
C LYS A 305 -25.06 17.13 -7.49
N VAL A 306 -24.53 17.03 -6.26
CA VAL A 306 -23.36 16.20 -5.92
C VAL A 306 -23.39 15.75 -4.46
N ILE A 307 -22.89 14.54 -4.17
CA ILE A 307 -22.60 14.09 -2.78
C ILE A 307 -21.16 14.47 -2.46
N VAL A 308 -20.92 15.19 -1.36
CA VAL A 308 -19.55 15.48 -0.86
C VAL A 308 -19.20 14.49 0.24
N LEU A 309 -18.02 13.89 0.17
CA LEU A 309 -17.51 12.92 1.14
C LEU A 309 -16.10 13.26 1.64
N ASP A 310 -15.85 12.98 2.93
CA ASP A 310 -14.49 12.94 3.49
C ASP A 310 -13.80 11.59 3.21
N THR A 311 -12.48 11.64 3.07
CA THR A 311 -11.64 10.52 2.57
C THR A 311 -11.54 9.33 3.53
N ASP A 312 -11.78 9.53 4.83
CA ASP A 312 -11.69 8.54 5.91
C ASP A 312 -13.07 8.01 6.38
N ILE A 313 -14.03 7.98 5.47
CA ILE A 313 -15.37 7.36 5.60
C ILE A 313 -15.38 5.94 5.00
N THR A 314 -16.31 5.10 5.44
CA THR A 314 -16.53 3.74 4.89
C THR A 314 -18.02 3.49 4.75
N PHE A 315 -18.45 3.06 3.55
CA PHE A 315 -19.82 2.71 3.25
C PHE A 315 -20.12 1.26 3.65
N ALA A 316 -21.38 0.99 3.96
CA ALA A 316 -21.89 -0.36 4.27
C ALA A 316 -23.18 -0.72 3.49
N THR A 317 -23.68 0.24 2.70
CA THR A 317 -24.88 0.12 1.86
C THR A 317 -24.65 0.91 0.56
N ASP A 318 -25.58 0.82 -0.38
CA ASP A 318 -25.47 1.46 -1.69
C ASP A 318 -25.62 2.99 -1.60
N ILE A 319 -24.67 3.72 -2.20
CA ILE A 319 -24.66 5.18 -2.28
C ILE A 319 -25.88 5.73 -3.05
N ALA A 320 -26.57 4.90 -3.85
CA ALA A 320 -27.84 5.24 -4.48
C ALA A 320 -28.95 5.59 -3.46
N GLU A 321 -28.95 5.03 -2.23
CA GLU A 321 -29.89 5.44 -1.17
C GLU A 321 -29.69 6.92 -0.80
N LEU A 322 -28.43 7.33 -0.66
CA LEU A 322 -28.03 8.71 -0.31
C LEU A 322 -28.33 9.68 -1.46
N TRP A 323 -28.05 9.30 -2.71
CA TRP A 323 -28.46 10.05 -3.91
C TRP A 323 -29.98 10.23 -3.98
N GLY A 324 -30.73 9.19 -3.58
CA GLY A 324 -32.20 9.21 -3.50
C GLY A 324 -32.77 10.29 -2.57
N ILE A 325 -32.02 10.78 -1.58
CA ILE A 325 -32.47 11.83 -0.65
C ILE A 325 -32.70 13.17 -1.37
N PHE A 326 -32.02 13.46 -2.49
CA PHE A 326 -32.31 14.65 -3.30
C PHE A 326 -33.78 14.70 -3.78
N LYS A 327 -34.45 13.55 -3.94
CA LYS A 327 -35.87 13.47 -4.31
C LYS A 327 -36.82 13.92 -3.18
N LYS A 328 -36.31 14.12 -1.97
CA LYS A 328 -37.04 14.65 -0.80
C LYS A 328 -36.87 16.17 -0.61
N PHE A 329 -36.00 16.83 -1.39
CA PHE A 329 -35.82 18.27 -1.32
C PHE A 329 -37.00 18.95 -2.04
N THR A 330 -37.69 19.88 -1.37
CA THR A 330 -38.61 20.81 -2.04
C THR A 330 -37.80 21.82 -2.86
N ASP A 331 -38.47 22.78 -3.49
CA ASP A 331 -37.88 24.01 -4.04
C ASP A 331 -36.84 24.73 -3.12
N LYS A 332 -36.95 24.61 -1.80
CA LYS A 332 -36.20 25.43 -0.82
C LYS A 332 -34.88 24.82 -0.34
N GLN A 333 -34.76 23.49 -0.28
CA GLN A 333 -33.52 22.88 0.22
C GLN A 333 -32.40 22.95 -0.83
N VAL A 334 -31.22 23.37 -0.39
CA VAL A 334 -30.02 23.52 -1.23
C VAL A 334 -28.82 22.72 -0.70
N ILE A 335 -28.85 22.38 0.59
CA ILE A 335 -27.85 21.59 1.31
C ILE A 335 -28.60 20.56 2.17
N GLY A 336 -28.11 19.32 2.21
CA GLY A 336 -28.47 18.31 3.19
C GLY A 336 -27.24 17.91 4.02
N LEU A 337 -27.40 17.85 5.34
CA LEU A 337 -26.35 17.57 6.33
C LEU A 337 -26.93 16.67 7.44
N VAL A 338 -26.07 16.08 8.26
CA VAL A 338 -26.43 15.33 9.47
C VAL A 338 -26.05 16.15 10.71
N GLU A 339 -26.78 16.05 11.82
CA GLU A 339 -26.36 16.71 13.08
C GLU A 339 -25.09 16.06 13.65
N ASN A 340 -24.19 16.87 14.19
CA ASN A 340 -23.01 16.39 14.90
C ASN A 340 -23.40 15.63 16.18
N GLN A 341 -22.74 14.51 16.46
CA GLN A 341 -22.98 13.67 17.64
C GLN A 341 -22.11 14.09 18.84
N SER A 342 -21.52 15.29 18.78
CA SER A 342 -20.64 15.86 19.80
C SER A 342 -21.24 17.13 20.38
N ASP A 343 -21.18 17.29 21.71
CA ASP A 343 -21.62 18.49 22.42
C ASP A 343 -20.71 19.72 22.20
N TRP A 344 -19.73 19.65 21.28
CA TRP A 344 -18.74 20.71 21.05
C TRP A 344 -19.36 22.09 20.86
N TYR A 345 -20.31 22.21 19.94
CA TYR A 345 -20.91 23.51 19.59
C TYR A 345 -21.87 24.05 20.66
N LEU A 346 -22.21 23.27 21.70
CA LEU A 346 -23.00 23.73 22.84
C LEU A 346 -22.19 24.65 23.79
N GLY A 347 -20.87 24.79 23.59
CA GLY A 347 -20.01 25.70 24.37
C GLY A 347 -19.70 25.27 25.81
N ASN A 348 -20.46 24.32 26.37
CA ASN A 348 -20.44 23.99 27.80
C ASN A 348 -19.31 23.04 28.26
N LEU A 349 -18.39 22.66 27.38
CA LEU A 349 -17.36 21.63 27.66
C LEU A 349 -16.30 22.05 28.69
N TRP A 350 -15.86 23.32 28.69
CA TRP A 350 -14.94 23.85 29.71
C TRP A 350 -15.04 25.37 29.82
N LYS A 351 -14.51 25.93 30.92
CA LYS A 351 -14.48 27.39 31.15
C LYS A 351 -13.75 28.09 30.00
N ASN A 352 -14.37 29.13 29.46
CA ASN A 352 -13.91 29.90 28.29
C ASN A 352 -13.96 29.17 26.93
N HIS A 353 -14.57 27.99 26.82
CA HIS A 353 -14.84 27.42 25.50
C HIS A 353 -15.85 28.28 24.73
N LYS A 354 -15.44 28.80 23.58
CA LYS A 354 -16.27 29.58 22.65
C LYS A 354 -16.15 28.99 21.24
N PRO A 355 -17.01 28.03 20.88
CA PRO A 355 -17.07 27.50 19.52
C PRO A 355 -17.65 28.55 18.56
N TRP A 356 -17.50 28.30 17.26
CA TRP A 356 -18.19 29.08 16.23
C TRP A 356 -19.71 28.93 16.34
N PRO A 357 -20.51 29.94 15.94
CA PRO A 357 -21.96 29.90 16.10
C PRO A 357 -22.58 28.77 15.27
N ALA A 358 -23.39 27.92 15.91
CA ALA A 358 -24.10 26.83 15.25
C ALA A 358 -25.49 26.61 15.86
N LEU A 359 -26.35 25.88 15.15
CA LEU A 359 -27.65 25.45 15.63
C LEU A 359 -27.52 24.08 16.32
N GLY A 360 -28.00 23.95 17.56
CA GLY A 360 -27.90 22.71 18.32
C GLY A 360 -26.45 22.25 18.49
N ARG A 361 -26.17 20.97 18.22
CA ARG A 361 -24.79 20.44 18.20
C ARG A 361 -23.99 20.85 16.95
N GLY A 362 -24.57 21.62 16.03
CA GLY A 362 -24.00 21.93 14.74
C GLY A 362 -24.08 20.76 13.77
N PHE A 363 -23.55 20.96 12.57
CA PHE A 363 -23.70 20.00 11.47
C PHE A 363 -22.38 19.31 11.10
N ASN A 364 -22.52 18.06 10.71
CA ASN A 364 -21.46 17.18 10.24
C ASN A 364 -21.19 17.43 8.74
N THR A 365 -19.97 17.82 8.39
CA THR A 365 -19.59 18.20 7.01
C THR A 365 -18.79 17.12 6.27
N GLY A 366 -18.80 15.88 6.75
CA GLY A 366 -18.15 14.75 6.07
C GLY A 366 -19.07 13.96 5.14
N VAL A 367 -20.39 14.13 5.27
CA VAL A 367 -21.36 13.70 4.26
C VAL A 367 -22.30 14.87 3.99
N ILE A 368 -22.24 15.44 2.78
CA ILE A 368 -23.04 16.59 2.37
C ILE A 368 -23.78 16.28 1.07
N LEU A 369 -25.06 16.66 0.99
CA LEU A 369 -25.82 16.69 -0.26
C LEU A 369 -25.87 18.14 -0.75
N LEU A 370 -25.14 18.48 -1.81
CA LEU A 370 -25.14 19.82 -2.40
C LEU A 370 -25.99 19.88 -3.66
N TYR A 371 -26.99 20.77 -3.69
CA TYR A 371 -27.75 21.10 -4.90
C TYR A 371 -27.10 22.32 -5.58
N LEU A 372 -25.93 22.09 -6.20
CA LEU A 372 -25.05 23.11 -6.78
C LEU A 372 -25.76 24.15 -7.64
N GLU A 373 -26.70 23.74 -8.50
CA GLU A 373 -27.47 24.66 -9.35
C GLU A 373 -28.21 25.73 -8.51
N ARG A 374 -28.84 25.31 -7.42
CA ARG A 374 -29.59 26.21 -6.53
C ARG A 374 -28.65 27.07 -5.69
N LEU A 375 -27.53 26.52 -5.24
CA LEU A 375 -26.49 27.26 -4.52
C LEU A 375 -25.88 28.39 -5.38
N ARG A 376 -25.63 28.11 -6.67
CA ARG A 376 -25.22 29.13 -7.66
C ARG A 376 -26.31 30.20 -7.84
N ARG A 377 -27.58 29.81 -8.00
CA ARG A 377 -28.72 30.74 -8.15
C ARG A 377 -28.95 31.67 -6.95
N ILE A 378 -28.56 31.28 -5.73
CA ILE A 378 -28.69 32.13 -4.52
C ILE A 378 -27.39 32.87 -4.14
N SER A 379 -26.36 32.86 -4.99
CA SER A 379 -25.05 33.46 -4.71
C SER A 379 -24.39 32.93 -3.42
N TRP A 380 -24.43 31.61 -3.21
CA TRP A 380 -23.87 30.94 -2.03
C TRP A 380 -22.45 31.39 -1.66
N GLU A 381 -21.59 31.60 -2.67
CA GLU A 381 -20.22 32.11 -2.51
C GLU A 381 -20.17 33.43 -1.73
N GLN A 382 -21.02 34.38 -2.09
CA GLN A 382 -21.14 35.68 -1.41
C GLN A 382 -21.75 35.52 0.00
N MET A 383 -22.72 34.61 0.17
CA MET A 383 -23.36 34.36 1.47
C MET A 383 -22.37 33.84 2.52
N TRP A 384 -21.62 32.77 2.20
CA TRP A 384 -20.69 32.20 3.16
C TRP A 384 -19.51 33.13 3.42
N ARG A 385 -19.03 33.84 2.39
CA ARG A 385 -17.91 34.80 2.50
C ARG A 385 -18.23 35.95 3.44
N LEU A 386 -19.33 36.66 3.21
CA LEU A 386 -19.77 37.75 4.10
C LEU A 386 -20.05 37.27 5.54
N THR A 387 -20.46 36.01 5.70
CA THR A 387 -20.64 35.41 7.03
C THR A 387 -19.30 35.17 7.71
N ALA A 388 -18.32 34.56 7.02
CA ALA A 388 -16.99 34.31 7.56
C ALA A 388 -16.22 35.62 7.86
N GLU A 389 -16.28 36.61 6.97
CA GLU A 389 -15.72 37.95 7.18
C GLU A 389 -16.31 38.61 8.45
N ARG A 390 -17.62 38.45 8.70
CA ARG A 390 -18.30 38.96 9.91
C ARG A 390 -17.87 38.25 11.19
N GLU A 391 -17.91 36.91 11.22
CA GLU A 391 -17.60 36.16 12.45
C GLU A 391 -16.12 36.28 12.84
N LEU A 392 -15.20 36.34 11.86
CA LEU A 392 -13.77 36.48 12.09
C LEU A 392 -13.38 37.75 12.85
N MET A 393 -14.13 38.85 12.71
CA MET A 393 -13.95 40.06 13.52
C MET A 393 -14.09 39.81 15.03
N SER A 394 -14.77 38.74 15.43
CA SER A 394 -14.98 38.39 16.84
C SER A 394 -14.23 37.14 17.31
N MET A 395 -13.97 36.18 16.40
CA MET A 395 -13.40 34.87 16.74
C MET A 395 -11.95 34.65 16.28
N LEU A 396 -11.40 35.53 15.44
CA LEU A 396 -10.02 35.57 14.94
C LEU A 396 -9.53 34.35 14.12
N SER A 397 -10.15 33.17 14.27
CA SER A 397 -9.80 31.94 13.55
C SER A 397 -10.92 30.90 13.59
N THR A 398 -11.05 30.06 12.57
CA THR A 398 -11.82 28.81 12.66
C THR A 398 -11.09 27.79 13.53
N SER A 399 -11.76 27.28 14.57
CA SER A 399 -11.21 26.24 15.47
C SER A 399 -11.45 24.83 14.93
N LEU A 400 -12.54 24.67 14.18
CA LEU A 400 -12.94 23.47 13.44
C LEU A 400 -13.51 23.96 12.11
N ALA A 401 -12.96 23.52 10.99
CA ALA A 401 -13.58 23.74 9.67
C ALA A 401 -14.51 22.58 9.28
N ASP A 402 -14.31 21.41 9.88
CA ASP A 402 -14.88 20.14 9.47
C ASP A 402 -14.81 19.12 10.63
N GLN A 403 -15.91 18.41 10.93
CA GLN A 403 -15.92 17.34 11.94
C GLN A 403 -16.81 16.14 11.56
N VAL A 404 -16.22 14.95 11.67
CA VAL A 404 -16.88 13.66 11.94
C VAL A 404 -16.06 12.89 12.98
N ILE A 405 -16.61 11.79 13.52
CA ILE A 405 -15.81 10.73 14.16
C ILE A 405 -15.49 9.69 13.07
N HIS A 406 -14.35 9.90 12.42
CA HIS A 406 -13.83 9.03 11.35
C HIS A 406 -12.94 7.89 11.92
N TRP A 407 -12.30 7.06 11.08
CA TRP A 407 -11.55 5.87 11.53
C TRP A 407 -10.03 5.81 11.22
N ASN A 408 -9.45 6.78 10.50
CA ASN A 408 -8.05 6.70 10.02
C ASN A 408 -6.92 6.90 11.06
N SER A 409 -7.21 7.28 12.31
CA SER A 409 -6.17 7.55 13.33
C SER A 409 -6.03 6.40 14.34
N PRO A 410 -4.81 6.07 14.80
CA PRO A 410 -4.60 5.20 15.97
C PRO A 410 -5.33 5.69 17.25
N LYS A 411 -5.63 7.00 17.36
CA LYS A 411 -6.50 7.54 18.43
C LYS A 411 -7.99 7.25 18.15
N LYS A 412 -8.45 7.47 16.90
CA LYS A 412 -9.82 7.15 16.42
C LYS A 412 -10.17 5.66 16.62
N LEU A 413 -9.24 4.73 16.29
CA LEU A 413 -9.38 3.28 16.51
C LEU A 413 -9.53 2.84 17.98
N ARG A 414 -9.21 3.71 18.95
CA ARG A 414 -9.21 3.44 20.41
C ARG A 414 -10.43 4.03 21.14
N VAL A 415 -11.40 4.61 20.43
CA VAL A 415 -12.67 5.10 21.00
C VAL A 415 -13.42 3.98 21.72
N LYS A 416 -14.02 4.28 22.88
CA LYS A 416 -14.85 3.33 23.64
C LYS A 416 -16.32 3.51 23.28
N ASN A 417 -16.87 2.57 22.51
CA ASN A 417 -18.30 2.47 22.17
C ASN A 417 -18.69 0.98 22.12
N LYS A 418 -19.90 0.62 22.55
CA LYS A 418 -20.45 -0.75 22.47
C LYS A 418 -20.33 -1.39 21.06
N HIS A 419 -20.34 -0.58 20.00
CA HIS A 419 -20.22 -1.04 18.61
C HIS A 419 -18.82 -0.79 17.99
N VAL A 420 -17.80 -0.46 18.80
CA VAL A 420 -16.45 -0.12 18.30
C VAL A 420 -15.84 -1.25 17.46
N GLU A 421 -16.04 -2.50 17.88
CA GLU A 421 -15.42 -3.66 17.22
C GLU A 421 -16.07 -3.94 15.87
N PHE A 422 -17.38 -3.76 15.76
CA PHE A 422 -18.12 -3.87 14.51
C PHE A 422 -17.60 -2.87 13.46
N PHE A 423 -17.60 -1.57 13.77
CA PHE A 423 -17.15 -0.54 12.84
C PHE A 423 -15.64 -0.64 12.52
N ARG A 424 -14.81 -1.01 13.50
CA ARG A 424 -13.39 -1.33 13.26
C ARG A 424 -13.24 -2.49 12.29
N ASN A 425 -14.00 -3.57 12.47
CA ASN A 425 -13.95 -4.75 11.62
C ASN A 425 -14.44 -4.45 10.20
N LEU A 426 -15.46 -3.60 10.02
CA LEU A 426 -15.92 -3.11 8.72
C LEU A 426 -14.82 -2.31 8.00
N TYR A 427 -14.24 -1.31 8.67
CA TYR A 427 -13.13 -0.52 8.13
C TYR A 427 -11.95 -1.40 7.71
N LEU A 428 -11.49 -2.30 8.59
CA LEU A 428 -10.39 -3.23 8.29
C LEU A 428 -10.72 -4.18 7.13
N THR A 429 -11.98 -4.61 7.01
CA THR A 429 -12.42 -5.47 5.88
C THR A 429 -12.21 -4.75 4.55
N PHE A 430 -12.64 -3.50 4.40
CA PHE A 430 -12.41 -2.73 3.16
C PHE A 430 -10.98 -2.23 2.98
N LEU A 431 -10.25 -1.99 4.07
CA LEU A 431 -8.84 -1.62 4.01
C LEU A 431 -7.99 -2.73 3.36
N GLU A 432 -8.23 -3.98 3.78
CA GLU A 432 -7.50 -5.18 3.35
C GLU A 432 -8.16 -5.91 2.14
N TYR A 433 -9.37 -5.51 1.73
CA TYR A 433 -10.10 -6.01 0.54
C TYR A 433 -9.26 -5.89 -0.74
N ASP A 434 -9.18 -6.94 -1.56
CA ASP A 434 -8.47 -6.89 -2.84
C ASP A 434 -9.20 -6.01 -3.85
N GLY A 435 -8.61 -4.85 -4.18
CA GLY A 435 -9.20 -3.90 -5.11
C GLY A 435 -9.43 -4.48 -6.52
N ASN A 436 -8.69 -5.51 -6.94
CA ASN A 436 -8.77 -6.04 -8.31
C ASN A 436 -10.10 -6.75 -8.56
N LEU A 437 -10.74 -7.32 -7.54
CA LEU A 437 -12.09 -7.91 -7.61
C LEU A 437 -13.18 -6.91 -8.08
N LEU A 438 -12.95 -5.61 -7.87
CA LEU A 438 -13.89 -4.53 -8.23
C LEU A 438 -13.84 -4.14 -9.72
N ARG A 439 -12.93 -4.74 -10.50
CA ARG A 439 -12.84 -4.63 -11.97
C ARG A 439 -13.93 -5.37 -12.72
N ARG A 440 -14.63 -6.30 -12.08
CA ARG A 440 -15.71 -7.05 -12.72
C ARG A 440 -16.84 -6.13 -13.15
N GLU A 441 -17.34 -6.28 -14.38
CA GLU A 441 -18.57 -5.61 -14.80
C GLU A 441 -19.77 -6.12 -14.00
N LEU A 442 -20.46 -5.19 -13.34
CA LEU A 442 -21.68 -5.44 -12.56
C LEU A 442 -22.97 -5.14 -13.33
N PHE A 443 -22.86 -4.44 -14.47
CA PHE A 443 -24.00 -3.92 -15.22
C PHE A 443 -24.03 -4.52 -16.63
N GLY A 444 -25.14 -5.14 -17.01
CA GLY A 444 -25.37 -5.63 -18.38
C GLY A 444 -25.74 -4.53 -19.39
N CYS A 445 -25.33 -3.29 -19.13
CA CYS A 445 -25.52 -2.14 -20.00
C CYS A 445 -24.24 -1.94 -20.83
N PRO A 446 -24.33 -1.53 -22.11
CA PRO A 446 -23.15 -1.17 -22.90
C PRO A 446 -22.53 0.13 -22.36
N SER A 447 -21.63 0.01 -21.38
CA SER A 447 -20.83 1.14 -20.92
C SER A 447 -19.81 1.53 -21.99
N GLN A 448 -19.44 2.81 -22.08
CA GLN A 448 -18.33 3.22 -22.93
C GLN A 448 -17.03 2.71 -22.32
N ALA A 449 -16.57 1.54 -22.81
CA ALA A 449 -15.28 0.97 -22.47
C ALA A 449 -14.16 2.00 -22.73
N SER A 450 -13.16 2.06 -21.85
CA SER A 450 -12.08 3.03 -22.01
C SER A 450 -11.21 2.67 -23.22
N PRO A 451 -10.55 3.64 -23.88
CA PRO A 451 -9.62 3.34 -24.97
C PRO A 451 -8.48 2.39 -24.54
N GLU A 452 -8.16 2.35 -23.24
CA GLU A 452 -7.20 1.42 -22.65
C GLU A 452 -7.80 0.01 -22.52
N SER A 453 -9.03 -0.14 -22.02
CA SER A 453 -9.68 -1.45 -21.86
C SER A 453 -10.06 -2.09 -23.21
N VAL A 454 -10.45 -1.29 -24.21
CA VAL A 454 -10.70 -1.79 -25.59
C VAL A 454 -9.42 -2.34 -26.22
N ARG A 455 -8.28 -1.64 -26.05
CA ARG A 455 -6.97 -2.12 -26.54
C ARG A 455 -6.50 -3.38 -25.82
N LEU A 456 -6.70 -3.45 -24.51
CA LEU A 456 -6.37 -4.63 -23.72
C LEU A 456 -7.23 -5.83 -24.15
N GLN A 457 -8.53 -5.64 -24.34
CA GLN A 457 -9.43 -6.70 -24.79
C GLN A 457 -9.01 -7.24 -26.17
N ALA A 458 -8.73 -6.36 -27.14
CA ALA A 458 -8.24 -6.78 -28.45
C ALA A 458 -6.89 -7.53 -28.35
N ALA A 459 -5.94 -7.04 -27.54
CA ALA A 459 -4.65 -7.71 -27.36
C ALA A 459 -4.76 -9.07 -26.65
N LEU A 460 -5.79 -9.29 -25.83
CA LEU A 460 -6.10 -10.59 -25.21
C LEU A 460 -6.83 -11.53 -26.19
N GLU A 461 -7.68 -11.00 -27.08
CA GLU A 461 -8.35 -11.75 -28.16
C GLU A 461 -7.39 -12.13 -29.30
N GLU A 462 -6.25 -11.45 -29.42
CA GLU A 462 -5.13 -11.80 -30.31
C GLU A 462 -4.22 -12.91 -29.74
N LEU A 463 -4.42 -13.39 -28.50
CA LEU A 463 -3.65 -14.50 -27.95
C LEU A 463 -4.19 -15.86 -28.40
N ASP A 464 -3.29 -16.68 -28.94
CA ASP A 464 -3.53 -18.10 -29.23
C ASP A 464 -3.50 -18.92 -27.92
N GLU A 465 -4.62 -19.55 -27.55
CA GLU A 465 -4.71 -20.40 -26.34
C GLU A 465 -3.95 -21.73 -26.46
N ASP A 466 -3.62 -22.17 -27.68
CA ASP A 466 -2.79 -23.36 -27.95
C ASP A 466 -1.28 -23.03 -27.94
N ASP A 467 -0.88 -21.77 -27.74
CA ASP A 467 0.52 -21.37 -27.60
C ASP A 467 1.13 -21.90 -26.30
N GLN A 468 2.25 -22.64 -26.41
CA GLN A 468 3.04 -23.10 -25.27
C GLN A 468 3.49 -21.95 -24.34
N CYS A 469 3.55 -20.71 -24.86
CA CYS A 469 3.98 -19.51 -24.16
C CYS A 469 2.82 -18.55 -23.81
N TYR A 470 1.57 -18.99 -23.94
CA TYR A 470 0.36 -18.24 -23.62
C TYR A 470 0.45 -17.57 -22.24
N ASP A 471 0.84 -18.30 -21.18
CA ASP A 471 0.92 -17.75 -19.82
C ASP A 471 1.87 -16.54 -19.71
N PHE A 472 3.02 -16.57 -20.41
CA PHE A 472 3.95 -15.43 -20.44
C PHE A 472 3.38 -14.25 -21.23
N ARG A 473 2.76 -14.52 -22.40
CA ARG A 473 2.19 -13.49 -23.28
C ARG A 473 0.97 -12.82 -22.63
N ARG A 474 0.16 -13.59 -21.91
CA ARG A 474 -0.95 -13.11 -21.08
C ARG A 474 -0.46 -12.31 -19.88
N GLU A 475 0.56 -12.76 -19.15
CA GLU A 475 1.09 -12.00 -18.01
C GLU A 475 1.70 -10.66 -18.44
N ARG A 476 2.33 -10.60 -19.61
CA ARG A 476 2.80 -9.34 -20.24
C ARG A 476 1.65 -8.34 -20.49
N LEU A 477 0.41 -8.80 -20.61
CA LEU A 477 -0.79 -7.95 -20.76
C LEU A 477 -1.50 -7.66 -19.42
N THR A 478 -1.08 -8.27 -18.30
CA THR A 478 -1.67 -8.01 -16.96
C THR A 478 -1.42 -6.55 -16.55
N VAL A 479 -2.47 -5.73 -16.59
CA VAL A 479 -2.43 -4.35 -16.10
C VAL A 479 -2.54 -4.36 -14.57
N HIS A 480 -1.43 -4.43 -13.87
CA HIS A 480 -1.43 -4.31 -12.40
C HIS A 480 -1.91 -2.92 -11.95
N ARG A 481 -2.74 -2.86 -10.91
CA ARG A 481 -3.08 -1.62 -10.21
C ARG A 481 -1.85 -1.06 -9.48
N VAL A 482 -1.62 0.26 -9.52
CA VAL A 482 -0.42 0.91 -8.97
C VAL A 482 -0.77 2.13 -8.11
N HIS A 483 -0.35 2.11 -6.83
CA HIS A 483 -0.39 3.26 -5.93
C HIS A 483 1.02 3.85 -5.77
N LEU A 484 1.27 4.99 -6.41
CA LEU A 484 2.54 5.71 -6.27
C LEU A 484 2.64 6.37 -4.87
N TYR A 485 3.85 6.58 -4.37
CA TYR A 485 4.16 7.33 -3.13
C TYR A 485 3.19 7.02 -1.95
N PHE A 486 3.10 5.74 -1.59
CA PHE A 486 2.20 5.20 -0.56
C PHE A 486 2.53 5.68 0.88
N LEU A 487 3.79 6.07 1.10
CA LEU A 487 4.25 6.81 2.27
C LEU A 487 4.72 8.20 1.81
N GLN A 488 4.84 9.14 2.76
CA GLN A 488 5.31 10.50 2.50
C GLN A 488 6.69 10.50 1.84
N TYR A 489 6.73 10.94 0.58
CA TYR A 489 7.96 11.24 -0.14
C TYR A 489 8.19 12.75 -0.16
N ASP A 490 9.43 13.17 0.06
CA ASP A 490 9.87 14.56 -0.03
C ASP A 490 11.35 14.57 -0.43
N TYR A 491 11.65 15.21 -1.58
CA TYR A 491 13.00 15.32 -2.13
C TYR A 491 13.06 16.40 -3.23
N THR A 492 13.97 17.36 -3.07
CA THR A 492 14.36 18.31 -4.12
C THR A 492 15.74 17.89 -4.67
N PRO A 493 15.88 17.64 -5.99
CA PRO A 493 17.18 17.37 -6.59
C PRO A 493 18.17 18.53 -6.41
N ALA A 494 19.47 18.20 -6.34
CA ALA A 494 20.55 19.18 -6.26
C ALA A 494 20.69 19.99 -7.55
N GLU A 495 21.03 21.28 -7.41
CA GLU A 495 21.21 22.24 -8.53
C GLU A 495 22.37 21.87 -9.50
N ASP A 496 23.21 20.89 -9.16
CA ASP A 496 24.30 20.42 -10.01
C ASP A 496 23.90 19.30 -11.00
N ASP A 497 22.64 18.85 -10.97
CA ASP A 497 22.09 17.75 -11.78
C ASP A 497 22.88 16.41 -11.69
N THR A 498 23.77 16.23 -10.70
CA THR A 498 24.57 15.00 -10.56
C THR A 498 23.87 13.87 -9.81
N ASP A 499 22.72 14.17 -9.18
CA ASP A 499 22.02 13.27 -8.26
C ASP A 499 21.63 11.91 -8.89
N VAL A 500 21.70 10.87 -8.05
CA VAL A 500 21.46 9.46 -8.44
C VAL A 500 20.34 8.85 -7.59
N THR A 501 19.23 8.43 -8.20
CA THR A 501 18.22 7.64 -7.49
C THR A 501 18.61 6.17 -7.50
N LEU A 502 18.68 5.51 -6.34
CA LEU A 502 18.75 4.05 -6.28
C LEU A 502 17.37 3.49 -6.65
N VAL A 503 17.31 2.72 -7.73
CA VAL A 503 16.08 2.14 -8.29
C VAL A 503 16.09 0.64 -8.01
N ALA A 504 15.10 0.17 -7.24
CA ALA A 504 14.98 -1.23 -6.83
C ALA A 504 13.51 -1.68 -6.74
N GLN A 505 13.32 -2.99 -6.63
CA GLN A 505 12.02 -3.64 -6.45
C GLN A 505 12.10 -4.76 -5.40
N LEU A 506 10.99 -5.04 -4.71
CA LEU A 506 10.90 -6.11 -3.70
C LEU A 506 9.48 -6.62 -3.41
N SER A 507 9.40 -7.80 -2.82
CA SER A 507 8.23 -8.40 -2.16
C SER A 507 8.38 -8.42 -0.63
N MET A 508 7.34 -8.85 0.08
CA MET A 508 7.30 -8.92 1.56
C MET A 508 8.47 -9.73 2.17
N ASP A 509 8.92 -10.81 1.51
CA ASP A 509 10.03 -11.67 1.93
C ASP A 509 11.43 -11.02 1.81
N ARG A 510 11.48 -9.72 1.48
CA ARG A 510 12.69 -8.90 1.40
C ARG A 510 12.64 -7.61 2.22
N LEU A 511 11.56 -7.34 2.98
CA LEU A 511 11.44 -6.11 3.77
C LEU A 511 12.62 -5.87 4.72
N GLN A 512 13.23 -6.93 5.26
CA GLN A 512 14.42 -6.85 6.12
C GLN A 512 15.63 -6.14 5.48
N MET A 513 15.75 -6.13 4.15
CA MET A 513 16.84 -5.46 3.44
C MET A 513 16.65 -3.94 3.37
N LEU A 514 15.41 -3.45 3.44
CA LEU A 514 15.07 -2.04 3.25
C LEU A 514 15.75 -1.13 4.28
N GLU A 515 15.74 -1.52 5.56
CA GLU A 515 16.47 -0.79 6.61
C GLU A 515 17.99 -0.75 6.39
N ALA A 516 18.56 -1.80 5.81
CA ALA A 516 19.99 -1.89 5.57
C ALA A 516 20.40 -1.03 4.36
N ILE A 517 19.65 -1.07 3.26
CA ILE A 517 19.83 -0.14 2.12
C ILE A 517 19.73 1.31 2.62
N CYS A 518 18.71 1.62 3.45
CA CYS A 518 18.52 2.94 4.04
C CYS A 518 19.58 3.37 5.08
N LYS A 519 20.57 2.51 5.39
CA LYS A 519 21.77 2.83 6.20
C LYS A 519 23.06 2.90 5.36
N HIS A 520 23.06 2.35 4.16
CA HIS A 520 24.22 2.27 3.25
C HIS A 520 24.17 3.31 2.11
N TRP A 521 22.97 3.69 1.68
CA TRP A 521 22.72 4.68 0.64
C TRP A 521 22.12 5.94 1.25
N GLU A 522 22.70 7.11 1.05
CA GLU A 522 22.22 8.38 1.65
C GLU A 522 21.28 9.15 0.70
N GLY A 523 21.53 9.05 -0.61
CA GLY A 523 20.74 9.69 -1.66
C GLY A 523 19.30 9.19 -1.81
N PRO A 524 18.56 9.71 -2.81
CA PRO A 524 17.18 9.33 -3.05
C PRO A 524 17.06 7.86 -3.48
N ILE A 525 15.89 7.27 -3.20
CA ILE A 525 15.53 5.90 -3.56
C ILE A 525 14.15 5.92 -4.22
N SER A 526 13.95 5.15 -5.29
CA SER A 526 12.61 4.77 -5.77
C SER A 526 12.49 3.25 -5.68
N LEU A 527 11.44 2.80 -4.99
CA LEU A 527 11.25 1.43 -4.57
C LEU A 527 9.83 0.97 -4.93
N ALA A 528 9.73 0.00 -5.83
CA ALA A 528 8.44 -0.61 -6.19
C ALA A 528 8.22 -1.91 -5.40
N LEU A 529 7.05 -2.02 -4.76
CA LEU A 529 6.72 -3.06 -3.79
C LEU A 529 5.57 -3.94 -4.32
N TYR A 530 5.82 -5.23 -4.54
CA TYR A 530 4.83 -6.16 -5.07
C TYR A 530 4.03 -6.84 -3.95
N MET A 531 2.82 -6.36 -3.69
CA MET A 531 2.06 -6.65 -2.46
C MET A 531 0.54 -6.72 -2.71
N SER A 532 -0.17 -7.55 -1.95
CA SER A 532 -1.63 -7.44 -1.81
C SER A 532 -2.03 -6.22 -0.95
N ASP A 533 -3.30 -5.84 -0.95
CA ASP A 533 -3.79 -4.75 -0.08
C ASP A 533 -3.52 -5.02 1.41
N ALA A 534 -3.70 -6.25 1.89
CA ALA A 534 -3.39 -6.65 3.26
C ALA A 534 -1.89 -6.53 3.58
N GLU A 535 -1.01 -6.95 2.66
CA GLU A 535 0.44 -6.81 2.80
C GLU A 535 0.89 -5.34 2.79
N ALA A 536 0.25 -4.47 1.99
CA ALA A 536 0.53 -3.04 1.99
C ALA A 536 0.20 -2.39 3.36
N GLN A 537 -0.83 -2.87 4.08
CA GLN A 537 -1.10 -2.44 5.46
C GLN A 537 -0.10 -2.99 6.47
N GLN A 538 0.42 -4.21 6.27
CA GLN A 538 1.51 -4.74 7.08
C GLN A 538 2.80 -3.94 6.87
N PHE A 539 3.11 -3.57 5.62
CA PHE A 539 4.23 -2.69 5.27
C PHE A 539 4.07 -1.30 5.89
N LEU A 540 2.88 -0.68 5.86
CA LEU A 540 2.62 0.59 6.54
C LEU A 540 2.96 0.53 8.03
N ARG A 541 2.54 -0.54 8.72
CA ARG A 541 2.84 -0.77 10.14
C ARG A 541 4.34 -1.00 10.38
N TYR A 542 5.02 -1.74 9.51
CA TYR A 542 6.46 -1.97 9.58
C TYR A 542 7.27 -0.66 9.41
N ALA A 543 6.96 0.14 8.38
CA ALA A 543 7.63 1.40 8.12
C ALA A 543 7.38 2.45 9.22
N GLN A 544 6.19 2.46 9.83
CA GLN A 544 5.87 3.32 10.98
C GLN A 544 6.58 2.89 12.28
N ALA A 545 6.89 1.60 12.44
CA ALA A 545 7.61 1.08 13.60
C ALA A 545 9.14 1.20 13.50
N SER A 546 9.69 1.37 12.29
CA SER A 546 11.11 1.56 12.05
C SER A 546 11.50 3.04 12.14
N GLU A 547 12.34 3.41 13.11
CA GLU A 547 12.88 4.77 13.25
C GLU A 547 13.78 5.19 12.07
N VAL A 548 14.20 4.27 11.20
CA VAL A 548 14.91 4.63 9.97
C VAL A 548 13.91 5.03 8.88
N LEU A 549 12.89 4.20 8.65
CA LEU A 549 11.96 4.37 7.52
C LEU A 549 10.90 5.46 7.78
N LYS A 550 10.45 5.61 9.02
CA LYS A 550 9.53 6.66 9.48
C LYS A 550 10.08 8.08 9.27
N ASN A 551 11.37 8.26 9.56
CA ASN A 551 12.02 9.56 9.58
C ASN A 551 12.62 9.95 8.21
N ARG A 552 13.01 8.97 7.38
CA ARG A 552 13.60 9.21 6.04
C ARG A 552 12.54 9.49 4.97
N LYS A 553 12.56 10.67 4.36
CA LYS A 553 11.56 11.12 3.36
C LYS A 553 11.98 11.00 1.89
N ASN A 554 13.28 10.86 1.60
CA ASN A 554 13.78 10.75 0.22
C ASN A 554 13.62 9.34 -0.40
N VAL A 555 12.65 8.54 0.06
CA VAL A 555 12.36 7.18 -0.43
C VAL A 555 10.94 7.13 -1.00
N GLY A 556 10.83 6.99 -2.33
CA GLY A 556 9.57 6.85 -3.04
C GLY A 556 9.09 5.41 -2.98
N TYR A 557 8.00 5.16 -2.25
CA TYR A 557 7.41 3.81 -2.10
C TYR A 557 6.21 3.65 -3.03
N HIS A 558 6.29 2.74 -4.00
CA HIS A 558 5.27 2.54 -5.04
C HIS A 558 4.67 1.13 -4.92
N ILE A 559 3.42 0.98 -4.46
CA ILE A 559 2.78 -0.34 -4.38
C ILE A 559 2.31 -0.74 -5.79
N VAL A 560 2.75 -1.91 -6.25
CA VAL A 560 2.20 -2.62 -7.39
C VAL A 560 1.38 -3.77 -6.84
N TYR A 561 0.08 -3.78 -7.09
CA TYR A 561 -0.80 -4.77 -6.47
C TYR A 561 -0.68 -6.14 -7.14
N LYS A 562 -0.64 -7.19 -6.31
CA LYS A 562 -0.50 -8.59 -6.76
C LYS A 562 -1.65 -9.02 -7.66
N GLU A 563 -1.30 -9.65 -8.78
CA GLU A 563 -2.20 -10.21 -9.78
C GLU A 563 -1.43 -11.25 -10.62
N GLY A 564 -2.10 -12.10 -11.40
CA GLY A 564 -1.39 -13.08 -12.25
C GLY A 564 -0.73 -14.25 -11.49
N GLN A 565 0.16 -14.98 -12.18
CA GLN A 565 0.82 -16.20 -11.71
C GLN A 565 2.36 -16.09 -11.58
N PHE A 566 3.01 -15.11 -12.23
CA PHE A 566 4.45 -14.90 -12.12
C PHE A 566 4.77 -13.63 -11.34
N TYR A 567 6.01 -13.48 -10.88
CA TYR A 567 6.49 -12.19 -10.41
C TYR A 567 6.78 -11.26 -11.61
N PRO A 568 6.09 -10.12 -11.79
CA PRO A 568 6.19 -9.28 -12.99
C PRO A 568 7.42 -8.35 -12.93
N VAL A 569 8.61 -8.95 -12.75
CA VAL A 569 9.85 -8.28 -12.28
C VAL A 569 10.19 -7.01 -13.05
N ASN A 570 10.10 -7.04 -14.39
CA ASN A 570 10.47 -5.92 -15.24
C ASN A 570 9.43 -4.80 -15.24
N LEU A 571 8.14 -5.11 -15.16
CA LEU A 571 7.08 -4.12 -14.93
C LEU A 571 7.28 -3.41 -13.59
N VAL A 572 7.61 -4.14 -12.52
CA VAL A 572 7.85 -3.56 -11.18
C VAL A 572 9.11 -2.69 -11.19
N ARG A 573 10.21 -3.11 -11.86
CA ARG A 573 11.38 -2.24 -12.11
C ARG A 573 11.00 -0.96 -12.86
N ASN A 574 10.19 -1.06 -13.92
CA ASN A 574 9.75 0.09 -14.71
C ASN A 574 8.83 1.04 -13.92
N VAL A 575 8.07 0.56 -12.93
CA VAL A 575 7.31 1.43 -12.01
C VAL A 575 8.25 2.27 -11.13
N ALA A 576 9.34 1.69 -10.62
CA ALA A 576 10.35 2.46 -9.87
C ALA A 576 11.14 3.41 -10.80
N LEU A 577 11.65 2.92 -11.93
CA LEU A 577 12.43 3.72 -12.89
C LEU A 577 11.70 4.98 -13.36
N ARG A 578 10.42 4.87 -13.75
CA ARG A 578 9.58 6.00 -14.17
C ARG A 578 9.30 7.02 -13.06
N ASN A 579 9.53 6.68 -11.79
CA ASN A 579 9.25 7.55 -10.65
C ASN A 579 10.49 7.97 -9.85
N ALA A 580 11.69 7.64 -10.35
CA ALA A 580 12.92 8.34 -10.01
C ALA A 580 12.84 9.80 -10.50
N ASN A 581 13.18 10.75 -9.64
CA ASN A 581 13.05 12.19 -9.93
C ASN A 581 14.41 12.88 -10.20
N THR A 582 15.49 12.12 -10.35
CA THR A 582 16.86 12.62 -10.59
C THR A 582 17.32 12.40 -12.04
N PRO A 583 18.38 13.07 -12.51
CA PRO A 583 18.92 12.87 -13.85
C PRO A 583 19.56 11.49 -14.07
N TYR A 584 20.14 10.89 -13.02
CA TYR A 584 20.76 9.57 -13.07
C TYR A 584 20.06 8.56 -12.17
N VAL A 585 20.17 7.28 -12.50
CA VAL A 585 19.61 6.15 -11.76
C VAL A 585 20.66 5.05 -11.56
N PHE A 586 20.69 4.47 -10.36
CA PHE A 586 21.48 3.27 -10.05
C PHE A 586 20.54 2.07 -10.00
N LEU A 587 20.66 1.19 -11.00
CA LEU A 587 19.76 0.07 -11.19
C LEU A 587 20.25 -1.15 -10.39
N THR A 588 19.53 -1.54 -9.34
CA THR A 588 19.93 -2.62 -8.43
C THR A 588 18.78 -3.55 -8.03
N ASP A 589 19.11 -4.77 -7.63
CA ASP A 589 18.20 -5.65 -6.90
C ASP A 589 18.28 -5.33 -5.39
N VAL A 590 17.21 -5.60 -4.64
CA VAL A 590 17.10 -5.30 -3.19
C VAL A 590 18.04 -6.14 -2.30
N ASP A 591 18.54 -7.25 -2.82
CA ASP A 591 19.43 -8.16 -2.09
C ASP A 591 20.89 -7.66 -2.00
N PHE A 592 21.17 -6.45 -2.46
CA PHE A 592 22.50 -5.83 -2.46
C PHE A 592 22.60 -4.65 -1.51
N LEU A 593 23.70 -4.61 -0.76
CA LEU A 593 24.10 -3.45 0.03
C LEU A 593 25.26 -2.72 -0.67
N PRO A 594 25.10 -1.43 -1.05
CA PRO A 594 26.19 -0.64 -1.59
C PRO A 594 27.24 -0.33 -0.51
N MET A 595 28.45 0.04 -0.94
CA MET A 595 29.43 0.59 -0.01
C MET A 595 29.00 1.95 0.54
N TYR A 596 29.40 2.25 1.79
CA TYR A 596 29.21 3.57 2.38
C TYR A 596 29.89 4.66 1.52
N GLY A 597 29.23 5.81 1.37
CA GLY A 597 29.71 6.91 0.52
C GLY A 597 29.62 6.66 -0.99
N LEU A 598 29.01 5.55 -1.46
CA LEU A 598 28.87 5.29 -2.89
C LEU A 598 28.10 6.40 -3.62
N TYR A 599 27.11 7.01 -2.98
CA TYR A 599 26.32 8.11 -3.56
C TYR A 599 27.20 9.26 -4.05
N ASP A 600 28.01 9.79 -3.15
CA ASP A 600 28.98 10.85 -3.39
C ASP A 600 30.05 10.47 -4.41
N TYR A 601 30.51 9.22 -4.38
CA TYR A 601 31.47 8.70 -5.35
C TYR A 601 30.88 8.65 -6.77
N LEU A 602 29.60 8.28 -6.90
CA LEU A 602 28.91 8.25 -8.18
C LEU A 602 28.67 9.66 -8.73
N ARG A 603 28.20 10.61 -7.92
CA ARG A 603 28.07 12.03 -8.31
C ARG A 603 29.38 12.60 -8.86
N LYS A 604 30.49 12.33 -8.16
CA LYS A 604 31.85 12.73 -8.59
C LYS A 604 32.28 12.00 -9.87
N SER A 605 31.96 10.72 -10.01
CA SER A 605 32.28 9.90 -11.20
C SER A 605 31.50 10.35 -12.45
N ILE A 606 30.25 10.77 -12.29
CA ILE A 606 29.39 11.29 -13.38
C ILE A 606 30.03 12.52 -14.03
N VAL A 607 30.52 13.46 -13.23
CA VAL A 607 31.23 14.66 -13.72
C VAL A 607 32.59 14.29 -14.29
N GLN A 608 33.38 13.46 -13.60
CA GLN A 608 34.74 13.08 -14.03
C GLN A 608 34.77 12.28 -15.34
N LEU A 609 33.70 11.55 -15.68
CA LEU A 609 33.60 10.74 -16.89
C LEU A 609 32.74 11.37 -17.98
N ASP A 610 32.22 12.59 -17.78
CA ASP A 610 31.30 13.28 -18.71
C ASP A 610 30.12 12.39 -19.15
N VAL A 611 29.39 11.85 -18.16
CA VAL A 611 28.19 11.03 -18.42
C VAL A 611 26.99 11.91 -18.84
N ALA A 612 27.10 13.23 -18.68
CA ALA A 612 26.11 14.19 -19.15
C ALA A 612 26.05 14.23 -20.69
N HIS A 613 27.21 14.28 -21.36
CA HIS A 613 27.29 14.44 -22.82
C HIS A 613 27.67 13.16 -23.58
N THR A 614 27.88 12.03 -22.89
CA THR A 614 28.25 10.76 -23.54
C THR A 614 27.42 9.56 -23.06
N LYS A 615 27.19 8.59 -23.95
CA LYS A 615 26.52 7.32 -23.63
C LYS A 615 27.44 6.41 -22.81
N LYS A 616 27.51 6.61 -21.50
CA LYS A 616 28.27 5.75 -20.58
C LYS A 616 27.33 5.09 -19.57
N ALA A 617 27.53 3.79 -19.34
CA ALA A 617 26.91 3.04 -18.26
C ALA A 617 27.98 2.66 -17.24
N LEU A 618 27.92 3.23 -16.04
CA LEU A 618 28.94 3.03 -15.02
C LEU A 618 28.67 1.73 -14.27
N VAL A 619 29.45 0.69 -14.53
CA VAL A 619 29.33 -0.62 -13.89
C VAL A 619 29.87 -0.56 -12.47
N VAL A 620 29.04 -0.97 -11.50
CA VAL A 620 29.42 -1.17 -10.09
C VAL A 620 29.66 -2.67 -9.86
N PRO A 621 30.91 -3.10 -9.58
CA PRO A 621 31.23 -4.52 -9.37
C PRO A 621 30.54 -5.13 -8.16
N ALA A 622 30.10 -6.39 -8.33
CA ALA A 622 29.31 -7.14 -7.37
C ALA A 622 30.13 -8.25 -6.70
N PHE A 623 29.96 -8.36 -5.39
CA PHE A 623 30.56 -9.39 -4.55
C PHE A 623 29.45 -10.10 -3.76
N GLU A 624 29.74 -11.26 -3.20
CA GLU A 624 28.77 -12.03 -2.40
C GLU A 624 29.40 -12.55 -1.11
N THR A 625 28.58 -12.68 -0.07
CA THR A 625 28.93 -13.45 1.12
C THR A 625 27.99 -14.64 1.27
N LEU A 626 28.51 -15.74 1.82
CA LEU A 626 27.68 -16.88 2.25
C LEU A 626 27.27 -16.77 3.73
N ARG A 627 27.56 -15.64 4.38
CA ARG A 627 27.37 -15.42 5.83
C ARG A 627 26.24 -14.41 6.10
N TYR A 628 25.21 -14.84 6.82
CA TYR A 628 24.12 -13.95 7.29
C TYR A 628 24.58 -12.80 8.21
N ARG A 629 25.83 -12.84 8.70
CA ARG A 629 26.47 -11.75 9.44
C ARG A 629 27.82 -11.44 8.79
N LEU A 630 27.98 -10.19 8.38
CA LEU A 630 29.16 -9.66 7.72
C LEU A 630 29.61 -8.39 8.44
N SER A 631 30.91 -8.26 8.75
CA SER A 631 31.49 -6.94 9.01
C SER A 631 31.63 -6.26 7.66
N PHE A 632 30.78 -5.28 7.35
CA PHE A 632 30.75 -4.71 6.01
C PHE A 632 32.02 -3.88 5.75
N PRO A 633 32.79 -4.16 4.67
CA PRO A 633 34.05 -3.48 4.43
C PRO A 633 33.85 -2.01 4.08
N LYS A 634 34.67 -1.15 4.69
CA LYS A 634 34.63 0.31 4.56
C LYS A 634 35.47 0.83 3.40
N SER A 635 36.27 -0.02 2.78
CA SER A 635 37.19 0.34 1.69
C SER A 635 37.46 -0.82 0.74
N LYS A 636 37.95 -0.51 -0.46
CA LYS A 636 38.47 -1.50 -1.41
C LYS A 636 39.58 -2.37 -0.82
N ALA A 637 40.47 -1.81 0.00
CA ALA A 637 41.55 -2.57 0.63
C ALA A 637 41.02 -3.63 1.63
N GLU A 638 40.00 -3.27 2.41
CA GLU A 638 39.33 -4.20 3.33
C GLU A 638 38.55 -5.28 2.55
N LEU A 639 37.83 -4.92 1.49
CA LEU A 639 37.16 -5.86 0.59
C LEU A 639 38.15 -6.85 -0.04
N LEU A 640 39.31 -6.38 -0.52
CA LEU A 640 40.35 -7.24 -1.09
C LEU A 640 40.88 -8.24 -0.07
N SER A 641 41.22 -7.79 1.14
CA SER A 641 41.61 -8.66 2.25
C SER A 641 40.51 -9.69 2.58
N MET A 642 39.24 -9.30 2.58
CA MET A 642 38.11 -10.21 2.80
C MET A 642 37.93 -11.25 1.68
N LEU A 643 38.29 -10.92 0.44
CA LEU A 643 38.35 -11.84 -0.70
C LEU A 643 39.57 -12.79 -0.57
N ASP A 644 40.75 -12.28 -0.20
CA ASP A 644 41.97 -13.09 0.00
C ASP A 644 41.80 -14.08 1.18
N MET A 645 41.04 -13.71 2.22
CA MET A 645 40.65 -14.58 3.33
C MET A 645 39.47 -15.53 3.02
N GLY A 646 38.92 -15.52 1.81
CA GLY A 646 37.77 -16.37 1.44
C GLY A 646 36.50 -16.11 2.27
N THR A 647 36.29 -14.89 2.75
CA THR A 647 35.09 -14.47 3.51
C THR A 647 34.04 -13.79 2.63
N LEU A 648 34.49 -13.29 1.47
CA LEU A 648 33.70 -12.80 0.34
C LEU A 648 34.15 -13.52 -0.93
N TYR A 649 33.29 -13.49 -1.94
CA TYR A 649 33.56 -13.98 -3.29
C TYR A 649 33.13 -12.91 -4.31
N THR A 650 33.64 -12.99 -5.53
CA THR A 650 33.04 -12.28 -6.68
C THR A 650 31.63 -12.81 -6.92
N PHE A 651 30.62 -11.99 -7.21
CA PHE A 651 29.24 -12.48 -7.30
C PHE A 651 29.07 -13.55 -8.40
N ARG A 652 28.37 -14.65 -8.08
CA ARG A 652 28.23 -15.87 -8.90
C ARG A 652 29.53 -16.67 -9.11
N TYR A 653 30.42 -16.68 -8.12
CA TYR A 653 31.72 -17.37 -8.21
C TYR A 653 31.59 -18.90 -8.37
N GLN A 654 32.47 -19.48 -9.19
CA GLN A 654 32.71 -20.92 -9.26
C GLN A 654 34.09 -21.24 -8.68
N ASN A 655 34.17 -22.20 -7.75
CA ASN A 655 35.44 -22.65 -7.22
C ASN A 655 36.22 -23.43 -8.28
N GLN A 656 37.21 -22.77 -8.88
CA GLN A 656 38.07 -23.34 -9.94
C GLN A 656 38.95 -24.50 -9.47
N ASN A 657 39.06 -24.73 -8.15
CA ASN A 657 39.80 -25.86 -7.58
C ASN A 657 38.96 -27.13 -7.42
N LEU A 658 37.67 -27.12 -7.82
CA LEU A 658 36.82 -28.30 -7.86
C LEU A 658 36.61 -28.76 -9.32
N PRO A 659 36.77 -30.06 -9.63
CA PRO A 659 36.43 -30.60 -10.95
C PRO A 659 35.00 -30.28 -11.37
N GLU A 660 34.76 -30.17 -12.68
CA GLU A 660 33.45 -29.84 -13.26
C GLU A 660 32.37 -30.87 -12.88
N GLU A 661 32.73 -32.16 -12.82
CA GLU A 661 31.89 -33.24 -12.30
C GLU A 661 31.53 -33.04 -10.82
N GLN A 662 32.44 -32.53 -9.97
CA GLN A 662 32.17 -32.32 -8.55
C GLN A 662 31.37 -31.04 -8.26
N ASN A 663 31.40 -30.06 -9.18
CA ASN A 663 30.48 -28.92 -9.15
C ASN A 663 29.03 -29.31 -9.56
N THR A 664 28.83 -30.49 -10.18
CA THR A 664 27.52 -30.95 -10.68
C THR A 664 26.95 -32.18 -9.97
N GLN A 665 27.78 -33.04 -9.38
CA GLN A 665 27.37 -34.31 -8.77
C GLN A 665 26.69 -34.21 -7.40
N LEU A 666 26.07 -35.33 -6.99
CA LEU A 666 25.19 -35.45 -5.82
C LEU A 666 25.88 -35.40 -4.44
N THR A 667 27.19 -35.16 -4.38
CA THR A 667 28.02 -35.29 -3.16
C THR A 667 28.31 -33.96 -2.46
N ALA A 668 28.28 -32.81 -3.15
CA ALA A 668 28.37 -31.51 -2.49
C ALA A 668 27.12 -31.24 -1.62
N PRO A 669 27.23 -30.57 -0.45
CA PRO A 669 26.07 -30.27 0.40
C PRO A 669 24.96 -29.55 -0.37
N PRO A 670 23.66 -29.83 -0.11
CA PRO A 670 22.55 -29.25 -0.89
C PRO A 670 22.54 -27.71 -0.94
N VAL A 671 23.11 -27.03 0.05
CA VAL A 671 23.24 -25.56 0.09
C VAL A 671 24.19 -25.02 -0.98
N CYS A 672 25.16 -25.81 -1.46
CA CYS A 672 26.31 -25.31 -2.22
C CYS A 672 26.18 -25.40 -3.75
N ARG A 673 25.21 -26.13 -4.31
CA ARG A 673 25.18 -26.47 -5.75
C ARG A 673 24.51 -25.44 -6.67
N TYR A 674 23.78 -24.47 -6.14
CA TYR A 674 22.60 -23.93 -6.86
C TYR A 674 22.72 -22.56 -7.53
N HIS A 675 23.89 -21.90 -7.50
CA HIS A 675 24.02 -20.48 -7.91
C HIS A 675 25.26 -20.13 -8.75
N VAL A 676 25.81 -21.10 -9.49
CA VAL A 676 26.94 -20.88 -10.41
C VAL A 676 26.44 -20.22 -11.72
N TRP A 677 26.74 -18.94 -11.93
CA TRP A 677 26.52 -18.23 -13.21
C TRP A 677 27.65 -17.23 -13.51
N PRO A 678 28.91 -17.67 -13.76
CA PRO A 678 30.05 -16.77 -13.90
C PRO A 678 29.93 -15.83 -15.11
N LYS A 679 29.31 -16.29 -16.21
CA LYS A 679 29.10 -15.51 -17.45
C LYS A 679 28.45 -14.15 -17.17
N GLY A 680 27.46 -14.10 -16.27
CA GLY A 680 26.74 -12.88 -15.93
C GLY A 680 27.60 -11.73 -15.38
N HIS A 681 28.81 -12.01 -14.89
CA HIS A 681 29.71 -10.96 -14.39
C HIS A 681 31.16 -11.07 -14.88
N ALA A 682 31.52 -12.08 -15.68
CA ALA A 682 32.89 -12.28 -16.17
C ALA A 682 33.48 -11.06 -16.91
N PRO A 683 32.76 -10.35 -17.81
CA PRO A 683 33.28 -9.17 -18.51
C PRO A 683 33.74 -8.02 -17.60
N THR A 684 33.21 -7.93 -16.37
CA THR A 684 33.68 -6.98 -15.33
C THR A 684 35.19 -7.07 -15.08
N ASN A 685 35.78 -8.24 -15.35
CA ASN A 685 37.20 -8.56 -15.18
C ASN A 685 37.70 -8.22 -13.76
N TYR A 686 37.23 -9.00 -12.78
CA TYR A 686 37.59 -8.81 -11.37
C TYR A 686 39.10 -8.86 -11.10
N ALA A 687 39.88 -9.58 -11.93
CA ALA A 687 41.34 -9.61 -11.84
C ALA A 687 41.95 -8.23 -12.14
N LYS A 688 41.56 -7.59 -13.24
CA LYS A 688 41.88 -6.19 -13.56
C LYS A 688 41.33 -5.24 -12.50
N TRP A 689 40.13 -5.50 -11.98
CA TRP A 689 39.54 -4.66 -10.95
C TRP A 689 40.37 -4.59 -9.67
N ARG A 690 40.98 -5.69 -9.20
CA ARG A 690 41.78 -5.68 -7.94
C ARG A 690 42.84 -4.57 -7.94
N THR A 691 43.54 -4.38 -9.05
CA THR A 691 44.64 -3.41 -9.19
C THR A 691 44.25 -2.08 -9.86
N ALA A 692 43.08 -1.99 -10.49
CA ALA A 692 42.64 -0.77 -11.15
C ALA A 692 42.48 0.42 -10.17
N THR A 693 43.05 1.56 -10.56
CA THR A 693 42.92 2.86 -9.87
C THR A 693 42.05 3.85 -10.66
N THR A 694 41.93 3.66 -11.98
CA THR A 694 41.10 4.45 -12.90
C THR A 694 39.95 3.62 -13.48
N PRO A 695 38.82 4.25 -13.90
CA PRO A 695 37.75 3.56 -14.63
C PRO A 695 38.23 3.00 -15.97
N TYR A 696 37.64 1.87 -16.39
CA TYR A 696 38.00 1.21 -17.63
C TYR A 696 36.78 0.67 -18.38
N LYS A 697 36.80 0.77 -19.71
CA LYS A 697 35.82 0.10 -20.56
C LYS A 697 35.98 -1.42 -20.48
N VAL A 698 34.84 -2.11 -20.58
CA VAL A 698 34.71 -3.53 -20.90
C VAL A 698 33.77 -3.67 -22.10
N GLU A 699 33.95 -4.72 -22.90
CA GLU A 699 33.00 -5.05 -23.97
C GLU A 699 31.87 -5.92 -23.42
N TRP A 700 30.73 -5.95 -24.11
CA TRP A 700 29.61 -6.84 -23.80
C TRP A 700 29.90 -8.28 -24.25
N GLU A 701 29.47 -9.25 -23.44
CA GLU A 701 29.46 -10.68 -23.79
C GLU A 701 28.07 -11.28 -23.49
N SER A 702 27.79 -12.47 -24.03
CA SER A 702 26.49 -13.14 -23.82
C SER A 702 26.15 -13.29 -22.34
N ASP A 703 24.89 -13.01 -22.03
CA ASP A 703 24.31 -13.10 -20.70
C ASP A 703 24.89 -12.15 -19.63
N PHE A 704 25.70 -11.15 -20.03
CA PHE A 704 26.27 -10.17 -19.09
C PHE A 704 25.18 -9.35 -18.37
N GLU A 705 25.22 -9.33 -17.04
CA GLU A 705 24.16 -8.81 -16.17
C GLU A 705 24.66 -7.84 -15.06
N PRO A 706 25.52 -6.86 -15.36
CA PRO A 706 26.08 -5.91 -14.38
C PRO A 706 25.01 -5.02 -13.73
N TYR A 707 25.34 -4.51 -12.54
CA TYR A 707 24.64 -3.39 -11.92
C TYR A 707 25.24 -2.08 -12.42
N VAL A 708 24.40 -1.18 -12.91
CA VAL A 708 24.83 0.01 -13.66
C VAL A 708 24.20 1.29 -13.14
N VAL A 709 24.98 2.37 -13.21
CA VAL A 709 24.48 3.75 -13.11
C VAL A 709 24.42 4.33 -14.52
N VAL A 710 23.24 4.81 -14.90
CA VAL A 710 22.94 5.38 -16.22
C VAL A 710 22.13 6.67 -16.05
N ARG A 711 22.02 7.47 -17.12
CA ARG A 711 21.00 8.52 -17.18
C ARG A 711 19.61 7.90 -17.11
N ARG A 712 18.63 8.61 -16.55
CA ARG A 712 17.24 8.14 -16.36
C ARG A 712 16.47 7.97 -17.68
N ASP A 713 16.96 8.52 -18.79
CA ASP A 713 16.42 8.33 -20.15
C ASP A 713 16.96 7.07 -20.86
N CYS A 714 17.45 6.10 -20.07
CA CYS A 714 17.73 4.74 -20.52
C CYS A 714 16.45 3.99 -20.99
N PRO A 715 16.56 2.90 -21.76
CA PRO A 715 15.42 2.05 -22.08
C PRO A 715 14.73 1.50 -20.82
N GLU A 716 13.41 1.26 -20.91
CA GLU A 716 12.70 0.44 -19.93
C GLU A 716 13.09 -1.04 -20.08
N TYR A 717 12.95 -1.82 -19.00
CA TYR A 717 13.14 -3.26 -19.04
C TYR A 717 12.01 -3.92 -19.87
N ASP A 718 12.34 -4.80 -20.82
CA ASP A 718 11.34 -5.49 -21.64
C ASP A 718 10.43 -6.39 -20.77
N GLN A 719 9.13 -6.13 -20.85
CA GLN A 719 8.10 -6.71 -19.98
C GLN A 719 7.65 -8.12 -20.43
N ARG A 720 8.17 -8.66 -21.54
CA ARG A 720 7.97 -10.07 -21.91
C ARG A 720 8.70 -11.05 -20.97
N PHE A 721 9.75 -10.58 -20.28
CA PHE A 721 10.52 -11.38 -19.34
C PHE A 721 9.96 -11.28 -17.91
N VAL A 722 8.89 -12.05 -17.66
CA VAL A 722 8.30 -12.25 -16.32
C VAL A 722 8.97 -13.39 -15.55
N GLY A 723 8.92 -13.35 -14.22
CA GLY A 723 9.51 -14.35 -13.34
C GLY A 723 11.04 -14.37 -13.34
N PHE A 724 11.63 -15.56 -13.48
CA PHE A 724 13.06 -15.80 -13.35
C PHE A 724 13.76 -16.04 -14.70
N GLY A 725 14.88 -15.34 -14.91
CA GLY A 725 15.75 -15.51 -16.07
C GLY A 725 15.65 -14.36 -17.08
N TRP A 726 16.79 -14.02 -17.68
CA TRP A 726 16.97 -13.03 -18.77
C TRP A 726 16.44 -11.60 -18.55
N ASN A 727 15.89 -11.31 -17.37
CA ASN A 727 15.14 -10.08 -17.12
C ASN A 727 15.99 -8.80 -17.03
N LYS A 728 17.21 -8.82 -16.48
CA LYS A 728 18.16 -7.68 -16.62
C LYS A 728 19.08 -7.82 -17.84
N VAL A 729 19.40 -9.06 -18.24
CA VAL A 729 20.24 -9.35 -19.43
C VAL A 729 19.72 -8.62 -20.67
N SER A 730 18.42 -8.70 -20.96
CA SER A 730 17.79 -8.01 -22.09
C SER A 730 17.94 -6.49 -22.04
N HIS A 731 17.83 -5.86 -20.86
CA HIS A 731 18.06 -4.43 -20.67
C HIS A 731 19.53 -4.01 -20.88
N ILE A 732 20.49 -4.78 -20.35
CA ILE A 732 21.93 -4.51 -20.57
C ILE A 732 22.30 -4.70 -22.05
N MET A 733 21.73 -5.71 -22.69
CA MET A 733 21.87 -5.97 -24.12
C MET A 733 21.26 -4.82 -24.96
N GLU A 734 20.15 -4.22 -24.54
CA GLU A 734 19.62 -3.02 -25.22
C GLU A 734 20.50 -1.77 -25.02
N LEU A 735 21.12 -1.59 -23.85
CA LEU A 735 22.12 -0.51 -23.65
C LEU A 735 23.32 -0.67 -24.59
N ASP A 736 23.85 -1.88 -24.73
CA ASP A 736 24.95 -2.19 -25.67
C ASP A 736 24.50 -2.03 -27.14
N ALA A 737 23.25 -2.39 -27.48
CA ALA A 737 22.67 -2.15 -28.81
C ALA A 737 22.46 -0.66 -29.11
N GLN A 738 22.28 0.16 -28.07
CA GLN A 738 22.27 1.62 -28.13
C GLN A 738 23.68 2.25 -28.09
N GLU A 739 24.76 1.46 -28.16
CA GLU A 739 26.15 1.93 -28.14
C GLU A 739 26.56 2.66 -26.85
N PHE A 740 26.15 2.15 -25.68
CA PHE A 740 26.66 2.62 -24.39
C PHE A 740 28.03 2.00 -24.06
N ASP A 741 29.01 2.85 -23.72
CA ASP A 741 30.28 2.41 -23.14
C ASP A 741 30.07 1.85 -21.73
N LEU A 742 30.31 0.56 -21.55
CA LEU A 742 30.24 -0.12 -20.26
C LEU A 742 31.53 0.15 -19.47
N MET A 743 31.47 1.08 -18.51
CA MET A 743 32.64 1.63 -17.81
C MET A 743 32.70 1.12 -16.36
N VAL A 744 33.62 0.20 -16.06
CA VAL A 744 33.79 -0.34 -14.71
C VAL A 744 34.46 0.67 -13.78
N LEU A 745 33.82 0.94 -12.64
CA LEU A 745 34.33 1.85 -11.64
C LEU A 745 35.36 1.16 -10.71
N PRO A 746 36.57 1.74 -10.51
CA PRO A 746 37.67 1.08 -9.82
C PRO A 746 37.47 1.03 -8.31
N ASN A 747 36.74 1.98 -7.72
CA ASN A 747 36.63 2.15 -6.27
C ASN A 747 35.17 2.06 -5.76
N ALA A 748 34.21 1.71 -6.62
CA ALA A 748 32.86 1.33 -6.22
C ALA A 748 32.77 -0.19 -6.02
N PHE A 749 31.91 -0.62 -5.09
CA PHE A 749 31.47 -2.01 -4.98
C PHE A 749 30.12 -2.12 -4.26
N MET A 750 29.46 -3.26 -4.42
CA MET A 750 28.26 -3.65 -3.68
C MET A 750 28.31 -5.15 -3.33
N ILE A 751 27.65 -5.54 -2.24
CA ILE A 751 27.69 -6.92 -1.71
C ILE A 751 26.28 -7.51 -1.66
N HIS A 752 26.11 -8.66 -2.30
CA HIS A 752 24.95 -9.54 -2.22
C HIS A 752 24.86 -10.21 -0.85
N MET A 753 23.68 -10.16 -0.24
CA MET A 753 23.40 -10.74 1.08
C MET A 753 22.60 -12.06 0.94
N PRO A 754 22.90 -13.10 1.74
CA PRO A 754 22.18 -14.36 1.71
C PRO A 754 20.67 -14.22 1.92
N HIS A 755 19.89 -14.82 1.01
CA HIS A 755 18.43 -14.81 1.04
C HIS A 755 17.85 -16.17 0.60
N ALA A 756 16.56 -16.39 0.87
CA ALA A 756 15.85 -17.56 0.37
C ALA A 756 15.65 -17.50 -1.17
N PRO A 757 15.64 -18.64 -1.88
CA PRO A 757 15.27 -18.66 -3.30
C PRO A 757 13.80 -18.25 -3.49
N SER A 758 13.49 -17.63 -4.63
CA SER A 758 12.10 -17.27 -4.99
C SER A 758 11.29 -18.48 -5.45
N PHE A 759 9.98 -18.29 -5.65
CA PHE A 759 9.12 -19.32 -6.23
C PHE A 759 9.41 -19.53 -7.73
N ASP A 760 9.64 -18.47 -8.50
CA ASP A 760 9.86 -18.57 -9.95
C ASP A 760 11.19 -19.24 -10.33
N ILE A 761 12.25 -19.16 -9.52
CA ILE A 761 13.46 -19.97 -9.77
C ILE A 761 13.19 -21.47 -9.56
N SER A 762 12.21 -21.83 -8.72
CA SER A 762 11.74 -23.21 -8.59
C SER A 762 10.93 -23.64 -9.82
N LYS A 763 10.00 -22.78 -10.32
CA LYS A 763 9.28 -23.01 -11.60
C LYS A 763 10.24 -23.21 -12.78
N PHE A 764 11.25 -22.34 -12.92
CA PHE A 764 12.27 -22.42 -13.97
C PHE A 764 13.08 -23.73 -13.93
N ARG A 765 13.37 -24.25 -12.73
CA ARG A 765 14.11 -25.51 -12.54
C ARG A 765 13.27 -26.74 -12.84
N SER A 766 12.00 -26.77 -12.43
CA SER A 766 11.13 -27.94 -12.62
C SER A 766 10.53 -28.02 -14.03
N SER A 767 10.08 -26.90 -14.59
CA SER A 767 9.37 -26.87 -15.88
C SER A 767 10.33 -26.88 -17.07
N SER A 768 10.09 -27.77 -18.03
CA SER A 768 10.70 -27.72 -19.37
C SER A 768 10.04 -26.65 -20.23
N SER A 769 8.71 -26.55 -20.21
CA SER A 769 7.94 -25.53 -20.95
C SER A 769 8.41 -24.11 -20.63
N TYR A 770 8.59 -23.78 -19.34
CA TYR A 770 9.10 -22.47 -18.90
C TYR A 770 10.45 -22.13 -19.56
N ARG A 771 11.36 -23.12 -19.67
CA ARG A 771 12.69 -22.93 -20.28
C ARG A 771 12.61 -22.83 -21.81
N ASN A 772 11.73 -23.59 -22.44
CA ASN A 772 11.46 -23.48 -23.88
C ASN A 772 10.92 -22.09 -24.21
N CYS A 773 9.90 -21.62 -23.50
CA CYS A 773 9.31 -20.30 -23.71
C CYS A 773 10.25 -19.15 -23.38
N LEU A 774 11.06 -19.27 -22.32
CA LEU A 774 12.11 -18.27 -22.05
C LEU A 774 13.11 -18.19 -23.23
N ASN A 775 13.39 -19.29 -23.93
CA ASN A 775 14.21 -19.25 -25.14
C ASN A 775 13.45 -18.64 -26.34
N THR A 776 12.21 -19.04 -26.60
CA THR A 776 11.37 -18.42 -27.66
C THR A 776 11.30 -16.90 -27.52
N LEU A 777 11.12 -16.40 -26.30
CA LEU A 777 11.06 -14.97 -26.00
C LEU A 777 12.40 -14.24 -26.18
N LYS A 778 13.56 -14.94 -26.06
CA LYS A 778 14.86 -14.38 -26.47
C LYS A 778 14.95 -14.25 -27.98
N ASP A 779 14.52 -15.25 -28.71
CA ASP A 779 14.60 -15.28 -30.18
C ASP A 779 13.73 -14.18 -30.79
N GLU A 780 12.54 -13.94 -30.21
CA GLU A 780 11.72 -12.76 -30.52
C GLU A 780 12.45 -11.45 -30.18
N PHE A 781 13.00 -11.32 -28.96
CA PHE A 781 13.71 -10.13 -28.51
C PHE A 781 14.94 -9.81 -29.39
N HIS A 782 15.72 -10.81 -29.78
CA HIS A 782 16.86 -10.66 -30.69
C HIS A 782 16.42 -10.15 -32.07
N GLN A 783 15.29 -10.64 -32.60
CA GLN A 783 14.71 -10.16 -33.85
C GLN A 783 14.22 -8.71 -33.72
N ASP A 784 13.51 -8.37 -32.65
CA ASP A 784 13.02 -7.01 -32.38
C ASP A 784 14.19 -6.01 -32.23
N LEU A 785 15.22 -6.39 -31.48
CA LEU A 785 16.43 -5.58 -31.29
C LEU A 785 17.17 -5.38 -32.63
N SER A 786 17.21 -6.42 -33.48
CA SER A 786 17.78 -6.35 -34.83
C SER A 786 16.95 -5.46 -35.78
N ARG A 787 15.61 -5.48 -35.67
CA ARG A 787 14.71 -4.57 -36.41
C ARG A 787 14.88 -3.12 -35.95
N LYS A 788 15.11 -2.90 -34.65
CA LYS A 788 15.16 -1.58 -34.00
C LYS A 788 16.51 -0.86 -34.14
N TYR A 789 17.62 -1.60 -34.06
CA TYR A 789 18.99 -1.05 -34.08
C TYR A 789 19.86 -1.51 -35.25
N GLY A 790 19.36 -2.39 -36.11
CA GLY A 790 20.04 -2.80 -37.35
C GLY A 790 21.43 -3.38 -37.10
N ALA A 791 22.44 -2.80 -37.75
CA ALA A 791 23.82 -3.30 -37.75
C ALA A 791 24.42 -3.46 -36.33
N ALA A 792 24.12 -2.56 -35.40
CA ALA A 792 24.62 -2.63 -34.01
C ALA A 792 24.14 -3.90 -33.27
N ALA A 793 22.97 -4.42 -33.63
CA ALA A 793 22.36 -5.60 -33.03
C ALA A 793 22.65 -6.92 -33.78
N LEU A 794 23.21 -6.89 -35.00
CA LEU A 794 23.52 -8.10 -35.76
C LEU A 794 24.52 -9.02 -35.03
N LYS A 795 25.40 -8.45 -34.19
CA LYS A 795 26.40 -9.20 -33.40
C LYS A 795 25.77 -10.29 -32.50
N TYR A 796 24.54 -10.06 -32.04
CA TYR A 796 23.81 -10.98 -31.16
C TYR A 796 23.26 -12.20 -31.91
N LEU A 797 22.76 -12.02 -33.14
CA LEU A 797 22.28 -13.12 -33.98
C LEU A 797 23.40 -14.10 -34.36
N THR A 798 24.64 -13.62 -34.47
CA THR A 798 25.82 -14.50 -34.61
C THR A 798 26.19 -15.20 -33.32
N ALA A 799 26.17 -14.52 -32.16
CA ALA A 799 26.52 -15.11 -30.88
C ALA A 799 25.64 -16.33 -30.52
N GLN A 800 24.34 -16.25 -30.84
CA GLN A 800 23.40 -17.36 -30.65
C GLN A 800 23.66 -18.57 -31.56
N ARG A 801 24.26 -18.38 -32.74
CA ARG A 801 24.61 -19.49 -33.66
C ARG A 801 25.94 -20.17 -33.30
N SER A 802 26.59 -19.73 -32.24
CA SER A 802 27.85 -20.27 -31.70
C SER A 802 27.71 -20.89 -30.30
N MET A 803 26.47 -21.16 -29.87
CA MET A 803 26.13 -21.99 -28.70
C MET A 803 25.31 -23.21 -29.13
#